data_AF-A0A161ZJ40-F1
#
_entry.id   AF-A0A161ZJ40-F1
#
_cell.length_a   1.000
_cell.length_b   1.000
_cell.length_c   1.000
_cell.angle_alpha   90.00
_cell.angle_beta   90.00
_cell.angle_gamma   90.00
#
_symmetry.space_group_name_H-M   'P 1'
#
loop_
_entity.id
_entity.type
_entity.pdbx_description
1 polymer ?
#
loop_
_entity_poly.entity_id
_entity_poly.type
_entity_poly.pdbx_seq_one_letter_code
_entity_poly.pdbx_strand_id
1 'polypeptide(L)'
;METNALKIASDALLHSGQNLDELREQGIAQLQKLAPETWSDHNVFDPGITLLEVLAFVLSDLSYKLNYSVEDLTTPAPDEASAVTQFLPSEQVMFSHCVTLADYRRLLLDIPSVKNITITVRDEGQSGAIMFDLVVQPVPNSPVSEESLRHQVHSAFANARCVTHQLGNIEFYKSVPVHLGMNLVLQDAEDLVQVMADILSKVALEISPNLPRYSGEQLREKGMYVEDVYVGPSLKHGFILDNDLENTPVKKHLYSSDILDALRNHPNIEQIEEFRFIVGSGSQPGYDYWQVEIQDLEPESVNLAPELGFLSEQFFDAISIVIEDQSYVLDDQEVEQIKQLVSEYILEQSTDSITQVLAETEDYLSLSQYRSLQHELPKVYAVADQSLSRDIDSEQKAQLLQFKGYLHLFDQILADQHKQLDVLPHILALPQCAHFERLGQIMDRMLASEALSQALLDEFWHRVTQLPHTQLSQAVTGISGVNHLVKQVLEDYAQSGLQQQLEADFSVAQLTRLNDSLAHLLARFAVKLPNANLLKYREVFGFYVHVIGACHQDPNVQEDLLLRLVLLRQYIDKCRLLTEVGLLGENRCRGFDYLSKEPKTDHLASLSRLIMRNLGFSHQGQMPLATHNRESFYLLESDLLTSATTGHLYCVLPNWTTRLQNPAFRVLVESQVAKHRPLHLSAECIWLTREQMSLFERLYFGWLNFYGQAQRERFADGQAHIASVAQDIGGLLETLAISDPQDMIKLIINYVLAKPHGMEVLEAYLIQILSEYASEPLPEDIAIDEQTYALVHAAVTRIISDNSALYPDGFSADQVLYLATQLCIDHICTPNAFAQSNNTRFTVGYSPLPFLKPILPVSFSQINSNTAVVSKFIVATSVPNRIDPEGNEE
;
A
#
# COMPACT_ATOMS: atom_id res chain seq x y z
N MET A 1 37.58 34.38 44.95
CA MET A 1 38.32 34.02 43.73
C MET A 1 38.79 32.58 43.90
N GLU A 2 37.95 31.64 43.49
CA GLU A 2 38.34 30.26 43.27
C GLU A 2 37.91 29.89 41.86
N THR A 3 38.90 29.57 41.05
CA THR A 3 38.81 29.19 39.65
C THR A 3 38.19 27.81 39.53
N ASN A 4 36.85 27.74 39.50
CA ASN A 4 36.14 26.59 38.95
C ASN A 4 36.20 26.67 37.42
N ALA A 5 37.39 26.41 36.87
CA ALA A 5 37.50 26.06 35.46
C ALA A 5 36.94 24.63 35.31
N LEU A 6 35.78 24.51 34.68
CA LEU A 6 35.31 23.25 34.09
C LEU A 6 36.42 22.70 33.20
N LYS A 7 37.16 21.70 33.68
CA LYS A 7 37.99 20.86 32.83
C LYS A 7 37.06 19.95 32.07
N ILE A 8 36.85 20.24 30.80
CA ILE A 8 36.37 19.23 29.84
C ILE A 8 37.49 18.19 29.79
N ALA A 9 37.24 17.00 30.33
CA ALA A 9 38.10 15.86 30.07
C ALA A 9 38.00 15.59 28.56
N SER A 10 39.07 15.88 27.82
CA SER A 10 39.22 15.55 26.40
C SER A 10 39.34 14.06 26.14
N ASP A 11 39.40 13.25 27.19
CA ASP A 11 39.62 11.82 27.10
C ASP A 11 38.24 11.15 27.04
N ALA A 12 37.61 11.19 25.87
CA ALA A 12 36.72 10.09 25.52
C ALA A 12 37.56 8.82 25.70
N LEU A 13 37.20 7.97 26.67
CA LEU A 13 37.88 6.70 26.90
C LEU A 13 37.95 6.00 25.55
N LEU A 14 39.16 5.86 25.00
CA LEU A 14 39.41 5.09 23.78
C LEU A 14 38.70 3.76 23.96
N HIS A 15 37.92 3.35 22.96
CA HIS A 15 37.37 2.00 22.96
C HIS A 15 38.52 1.02 23.20
N SER A 16 38.31 -0.02 24.00
CA SER A 16 39.39 -0.96 24.36
C SER A 16 40.09 -1.59 23.13
N GLY A 17 39.38 -1.67 22.00
CA GLY A 17 39.94 -2.10 20.71
C GLY A 17 40.90 -1.11 20.06
N GLN A 18 40.93 0.15 20.48
CA GLN A 18 41.86 1.19 20.01
C GLN A 18 43.08 1.32 20.93
N ASN A 19 43.05 0.70 22.12
CA ASN A 19 44.19 0.67 23.04
C ASN A 19 45.09 -0.54 22.76
N LEU A 20 46.22 -0.28 22.10
CA LEU A 20 47.19 -1.31 21.70
C LEU A 20 47.77 -2.08 22.90
N ASP A 21 48.06 -1.38 23.99
CA ASP A 21 48.65 -2.02 25.18
C ASP A 21 47.65 -2.99 25.80
N GLU A 22 46.38 -2.59 25.92
CA GLU A 22 45.31 -3.47 26.41
C GLU A 22 45.06 -4.67 25.49
N LEU A 23 45.02 -4.47 24.16
CA LEU A 23 44.87 -5.58 23.21
C LEU A 23 46.03 -6.57 23.30
N ARG A 24 47.26 -6.07 23.46
CA ARG A 24 48.43 -6.91 23.66
C ARG A 24 48.37 -7.69 24.97
N GLU A 25 48.00 -7.04 26.07
CA GLU A 25 47.82 -7.70 27.37
C GLU A 25 46.76 -8.80 27.30
N GLN A 26 45.63 -8.54 26.63
CA GLN A 26 44.59 -9.55 26.39
C GLN A 26 45.13 -10.73 25.57
N GLY A 27 45.89 -10.45 24.52
CA GLY A 27 46.54 -11.47 23.70
C GLY A 27 47.50 -12.36 24.49
N ILE A 28 48.38 -11.75 25.30
CA ILE A 28 49.33 -12.48 26.17
C ILE A 28 48.56 -13.32 27.20
N ALA A 29 47.51 -12.75 27.80
CA ALA A 29 46.68 -13.49 28.76
C ALA A 29 45.99 -14.71 28.13
N GLN A 30 45.62 -14.66 26.85
CA GLN A 30 45.11 -15.82 26.12
C GLN A 30 46.21 -16.84 25.81
N LEU A 31 47.40 -16.41 25.40
CA LEU A 31 48.53 -17.30 25.16
C LEU A 31 48.92 -18.08 26.43
N GLN A 32 48.99 -17.41 27.58
CA GLN A 32 49.29 -18.03 28.87
C GLN A 32 48.25 -19.09 29.28
N LYS A 33 47.00 -18.95 28.84
CA LYS A 33 45.94 -19.94 29.08
C LYS A 33 46.00 -21.12 28.11
N LEU A 34 46.29 -20.86 26.84
CA LEU A 34 46.27 -21.86 25.78
C LEU A 34 47.55 -22.70 25.70
N ALA A 35 48.70 -22.11 26.05
CA ALA A 35 50.03 -22.72 25.92
C ALA A 35 50.89 -22.53 27.19
N PRO A 36 50.38 -22.83 28.40
CA PRO A 36 51.05 -22.49 29.66
C PRO A 36 52.44 -23.12 29.82
N GLU A 37 52.63 -24.32 29.28
CA GLU A 37 53.88 -25.10 29.42
C GLU A 37 54.72 -25.14 28.14
N THR A 38 54.11 -24.90 26.97
CA THR A 38 54.77 -25.03 25.66
C THR A 38 55.31 -23.72 25.11
N TRP A 39 54.76 -22.58 25.54
CA TRP A 39 55.22 -21.24 25.15
C TRP A 39 55.30 -20.34 26.38
N SER A 40 56.38 -20.47 27.15
CA SER A 40 56.56 -19.77 28.43
C SER A 40 57.24 -18.41 28.31
N ASP A 41 57.97 -18.16 27.23
CA ASP A 41 58.68 -16.91 26.97
C ASP A 41 57.76 -15.92 26.22
N HIS A 42 57.40 -14.82 26.88
CA HIS A 42 56.52 -13.78 26.32
C HIS A 42 57.25 -12.43 26.20
N ASN A 43 58.58 -12.45 26.07
CA ASN A 43 59.37 -11.24 25.90
C ASN A 43 59.27 -10.68 24.47
N VAL A 44 59.59 -9.39 24.32
CA VAL A 44 59.50 -8.63 23.06
C VAL A 44 60.38 -9.19 21.93
N PHE A 45 61.41 -9.97 22.25
CA PHE A 45 62.30 -10.58 21.25
C PHE A 45 61.75 -11.88 20.65
N ASP A 46 60.66 -12.44 21.20
CA ASP A 46 60.02 -13.62 20.65
C ASP A 46 59.27 -13.26 19.34
N PRO A 47 59.52 -13.98 18.23
CA PRO A 47 58.85 -13.75 16.97
C PRO A 47 57.32 -13.85 17.00
N GLY A 48 56.77 -14.74 17.84
CA GLY A 48 55.34 -14.89 18.00
C GLY A 48 54.70 -13.77 18.83
N ILE A 49 55.45 -13.17 19.78
CA ILE A 49 55.02 -11.94 20.45
C ILE A 49 55.06 -10.75 19.48
N THR A 50 56.08 -10.67 18.63
CA THR A 50 56.12 -9.67 17.53
C THR A 50 54.88 -9.79 16.64
N LEU A 51 54.48 -11.01 16.27
CA LEU A 51 53.27 -11.25 15.49
C LEU A 51 52.01 -10.82 16.23
N LEU A 52 51.92 -11.10 17.53
CA LEU A 52 50.78 -10.67 18.36
C LEU A 52 50.66 -9.15 18.40
N GLU A 53 51.78 -8.42 18.53
CA GLU A 53 51.79 -6.95 18.52
C GLU A 53 51.30 -6.40 17.18
N VAL A 54 51.73 -6.99 16.06
CA VAL A 54 51.22 -6.63 14.73
C VAL A 54 49.73 -6.91 14.59
N LEU A 55 49.24 -8.06 15.08
CA LEU A 55 47.82 -8.39 15.06
C LEU A 55 47.00 -7.40 15.90
N ALA A 56 47.50 -7.01 17.08
CA ALA A 56 46.87 -5.99 17.92
C ALA A 56 46.78 -4.65 17.18
N PHE A 57 47.83 -4.25 16.45
CA PHE A 57 47.80 -3.05 15.62
C PHE A 57 46.75 -3.12 14.51
N VAL A 58 46.70 -4.21 13.74
CA VAL A 58 45.72 -4.36 12.65
C VAL A 58 44.27 -4.43 13.18
N LEU A 59 44.04 -5.04 14.34
CA LEU A 59 42.73 -5.03 15.00
C LEU A 59 42.33 -3.61 15.45
N SER A 60 43.30 -2.79 15.88
CA SER A 60 43.03 -1.41 16.26
C SER A 60 42.58 -0.53 15.07
N ASP A 61 43.10 -0.79 13.87
CA ASP A 61 42.65 -0.13 12.63
C ASP A 61 41.17 -0.45 12.34
N LEU A 62 40.78 -1.73 12.44
CA LEU A 62 39.38 -2.11 12.30
C LEU A 62 38.49 -1.46 13.38
N SER A 63 38.96 -1.42 14.62
CA SER A 63 38.25 -0.74 15.71
C SER A 63 38.14 0.78 15.52
N TYR A 64 39.07 1.40 14.80
CA TYR A 64 38.99 2.81 14.43
C TYR A 64 37.92 3.02 13.34
N LYS A 65 37.90 2.16 12.32
CA LYS A 65 36.89 2.18 11.24
C LYS A 65 35.47 1.94 11.75
N LEU A 66 35.29 1.07 12.74
CA LEU A 66 33.99 0.83 13.37
C LEU A 66 33.50 1.98 14.27
N ASN A 67 34.37 2.94 14.59
CA ASN A 67 34.05 4.06 15.47
C ASN A 67 33.62 5.33 14.70
N TYR A 68 33.49 5.24 13.37
CA TYR A 68 32.81 6.27 12.58
C TYR A 68 31.32 6.34 12.91
N SER A 69 30.66 7.44 12.55
CA SER A 69 29.24 7.62 12.80
C SER A 69 28.41 6.57 12.06
N VAL A 70 27.18 6.32 12.51
CA VAL A 70 26.29 5.36 11.82
C VAL A 70 25.95 5.88 10.43
N GLU A 71 25.84 7.19 10.29
CA GLU A 71 25.64 7.93 9.06
C GLU A 71 26.77 7.63 8.06
N ASP A 72 28.03 7.76 8.48
CA ASP A 72 29.21 7.43 7.66
C ASP A 72 29.22 5.94 7.26
N LEU A 73 28.94 5.04 8.20
CA LEU A 73 28.99 3.58 8.00
C LEU A 73 27.88 3.05 7.08
N THR A 74 26.77 3.78 6.95
CA THR A 74 25.61 3.38 6.13
C THR A 74 25.52 4.13 4.81
N THR A 75 26.42 5.09 4.57
CA THR A 75 26.45 5.85 3.31
C THR A 75 26.90 4.93 2.17
N PRO A 76 26.07 4.73 1.13
CA PRO A 76 26.43 3.91 -0.02
C PRO A 76 27.49 4.59 -0.89
N ALA A 77 28.22 3.80 -1.68
CA ALA A 77 29.16 4.34 -2.66
C ALA A 77 28.44 5.25 -3.68
N PRO A 78 29.08 6.32 -4.21
CA PRO A 78 28.45 7.29 -5.12
C PRO A 78 27.80 6.65 -6.35
N ASP A 79 28.41 5.61 -6.91
CA ASP A 79 27.91 4.91 -8.09
C ASP A 79 26.61 4.12 -7.81
N GLU A 80 26.32 3.83 -6.54
CA GLU A 80 25.18 3.03 -6.08
C GLU A 80 24.15 3.86 -5.30
N ALA A 81 24.48 5.09 -4.91
CA ALA A 81 23.67 5.95 -4.04
C ALA A 81 22.25 6.20 -4.56
N SER A 82 22.06 6.27 -5.88
CA SER A 82 20.74 6.45 -6.49
C SER A 82 19.85 5.20 -6.41
N ALA A 83 20.44 4.03 -6.20
CA ALA A 83 19.76 2.73 -6.20
C ALA A 83 19.43 2.20 -4.80
N VAL A 84 20.09 2.73 -3.76
CA VAL A 84 19.94 2.26 -2.38
C VAL A 84 19.11 3.25 -1.57
N THR A 85 17.91 2.82 -1.15
CA THR A 85 17.09 3.58 -0.20
C THR A 85 17.36 3.06 1.20
N GLN A 86 18.06 3.84 2.04
CA GLN A 86 18.44 3.42 3.39
C GLN A 86 17.22 3.27 4.32
N PHE A 87 16.39 4.31 4.40
CA PHE A 87 15.24 4.34 5.31
C PHE A 87 14.00 4.92 4.64
N LEU A 88 12.83 4.49 5.10
CA LEU A 88 11.57 5.16 4.76
C LEU A 88 11.50 6.48 5.56
N PRO A 89 11.28 7.63 4.89
CA PRO A 89 11.07 8.90 5.59
C PRO A 89 9.73 8.90 6.34
N SER A 90 9.61 9.78 7.34
CA SER A 90 8.39 9.90 8.16
C SER A 90 7.12 10.09 7.32
N GLU A 91 7.21 10.89 6.26
CA GLU A 91 6.13 11.14 5.27
C GLU A 91 5.61 9.88 4.58
N GLN A 92 6.41 8.83 4.49
CA GLN A 92 5.98 7.59 3.82
C GLN A 92 5.33 6.60 4.78
N VAL A 93 5.44 6.77 6.10
CA VAL A 93 5.05 5.73 7.08
C VAL A 93 4.11 6.24 8.17
N MET A 94 4.24 7.50 8.58
CA MET A 94 3.56 8.00 9.79
C MET A 94 2.09 8.34 9.55
N PHE A 95 1.70 8.71 8.33
CA PHE A 95 0.30 9.03 8.02
C PHE A 95 -0.62 7.84 8.30
N SER A 96 -1.82 8.17 8.76
CA SER A 96 -2.86 7.21 9.10
C SER A 96 -4.08 7.38 8.19
N HIS A 97 -4.90 6.33 8.12
CA HIS A 97 -6.11 6.38 7.32
C HIS A 97 -7.16 7.35 7.88
N CYS A 98 -8.10 7.80 7.03
CA CYS A 98 -9.23 8.62 7.43
C CYS A 98 -10.20 7.82 8.33
N VAL A 99 -10.09 7.99 9.65
CA VAL A 99 -10.93 7.27 10.62
C VAL A 99 -11.84 8.20 11.42
N THR A 100 -11.51 9.49 11.51
CA THR A 100 -12.32 10.49 12.21
C THR A 100 -13.01 11.45 11.24
N LEU A 101 -14.04 12.17 11.73
CA LEU A 101 -14.67 13.24 10.97
C LEU A 101 -13.69 14.37 10.62
N ALA A 102 -12.75 14.67 11.52
CA ALA A 102 -11.71 15.65 11.26
C ALA A 102 -10.80 15.23 10.11
N ASP A 103 -10.46 13.94 10.01
CA ASP A 103 -9.65 13.41 8.90
C ASP A 103 -10.36 13.53 7.55
N TYR A 104 -11.65 13.17 7.49
CA TYR A 104 -12.45 13.37 6.28
C TYR A 104 -12.55 14.85 5.92
N ARG A 105 -12.70 15.72 6.92
CA ARG A 105 -12.73 17.17 6.72
C ARG A 105 -11.41 17.67 6.15
N ARG A 106 -10.25 17.28 6.71
CA ARG A 106 -8.92 17.60 6.18
C ARG A 106 -8.74 17.15 4.73
N LEU A 107 -9.07 15.89 4.46
CA LEU A 107 -8.94 15.30 3.13
C LEU A 107 -9.74 16.08 2.08
N LEU A 108 -10.99 16.44 2.41
CA LEU A 108 -11.88 17.14 1.48
C LEU A 108 -11.52 18.63 1.35
N LEU A 109 -10.99 19.26 2.41
CA LEU A 109 -10.43 20.61 2.36
C LEU A 109 -9.15 20.69 1.55
N ASP A 110 -8.44 19.57 1.33
CA ASP A 110 -7.27 19.54 0.46
C ASP A 110 -7.62 19.68 -1.04
N ILE A 111 -8.90 19.66 -1.40
CA ILE A 111 -9.39 20.01 -2.73
C ILE A 111 -9.32 21.54 -2.89
N PRO A 112 -8.51 22.10 -3.82
CA PRO A 112 -8.29 23.55 -3.90
C PRO A 112 -9.55 24.40 -4.12
N SER A 113 -10.60 23.81 -4.71
CA SER A 113 -11.87 24.50 -4.97
C SER A 113 -12.84 24.50 -3.78
N VAL A 114 -12.50 23.85 -2.67
CA VAL A 114 -13.30 23.79 -1.43
C VAL A 114 -12.72 24.79 -0.42
N LYS A 115 -13.52 25.79 -0.03
CA LYS A 115 -13.16 26.74 1.04
C LYS A 115 -13.42 26.16 2.42
N ASN A 116 -14.59 25.56 2.62
CA ASN A 116 -14.97 24.92 3.87
C ASN A 116 -15.89 23.73 3.61
N ILE A 117 -16.03 22.84 4.60
CA ILE A 117 -16.95 21.70 4.50
C ILE A 117 -17.47 21.31 5.88
N THR A 118 -18.79 21.07 5.93
CA THR A 118 -19.47 20.51 7.09
C THR A 118 -19.82 19.06 6.80
N ILE A 119 -19.49 18.18 7.74
CA ILE A 119 -19.75 16.74 7.64
C ILE A 119 -20.72 16.35 8.74
N THR A 120 -21.85 15.76 8.36
CA THR A 120 -22.82 15.22 9.30
C THR A 120 -22.98 13.72 9.08
N VAL A 121 -23.08 12.97 10.18
CA VAL A 121 -23.28 11.52 10.14
C VAL A 121 -24.76 11.24 10.36
N ARG A 122 -25.39 10.58 9.39
CA ARG A 122 -26.70 9.97 9.58
C ARG A 122 -26.53 8.52 10.02
N ASP A 123 -27.07 8.22 11.19
CA ASP A 123 -27.30 6.85 11.64
C ASP A 123 -28.74 6.49 11.27
N GLU A 124 -28.92 5.77 10.16
CA GLU A 124 -30.24 5.18 9.84
C GLU A 124 -30.49 4.02 10.82
N GLY A 125 -31.01 4.36 12.00
CA GLY A 125 -30.92 3.55 13.21
C GLY A 125 -31.38 2.08 13.20
N GLN A 126 -31.99 1.54 12.12
CA GLN A 126 -32.24 0.10 11.97
C GLN A 126 -31.15 -0.64 11.17
N SER A 127 -30.42 0.07 10.31
CA SER A 127 -29.34 -0.48 9.50
C SER A 127 -28.01 -0.35 10.25
N GLY A 128 -27.67 0.79 10.85
CA GLY A 128 -26.36 0.98 11.50
C GLY A 128 -25.21 1.23 10.51
N ALA A 129 -25.53 1.41 9.22
CA ALA A 129 -24.59 1.90 8.21
C ALA A 129 -24.27 3.38 8.48
N ILE A 130 -22.98 3.73 8.48
CA ILE A 130 -22.50 5.10 8.72
C ILE A 130 -22.51 5.86 7.40
N MET A 131 -23.49 6.75 7.23
CA MET A 131 -23.62 7.60 6.05
C MET A 131 -23.16 9.02 6.35
N PHE A 132 -22.31 9.57 5.48
CA PHE A 132 -21.75 10.91 5.62
C PHE A 132 -22.42 11.87 4.63
N ASP A 133 -23.20 12.82 5.12
CA ASP A 133 -23.68 13.94 4.32
C ASP A 133 -22.73 15.11 4.43
N LEU A 134 -22.52 15.76 3.28
CA LEU A 134 -21.54 16.82 3.11
C LEU A 134 -22.25 18.09 2.68
N VAL A 135 -21.92 19.21 3.34
CA VAL A 135 -22.28 20.56 2.86
C VAL A 135 -21.00 21.30 2.55
N VAL A 136 -20.78 21.59 1.27
CA VAL A 136 -19.52 22.12 0.72
C VAL A 136 -19.65 23.62 0.49
N GLN A 137 -18.71 24.39 1.02
CA GLN A 137 -18.56 25.82 0.70
C GLN A 137 -17.49 25.93 -0.40
N PRO A 138 -17.87 26.31 -1.64
CA PRO A 138 -16.90 26.52 -2.72
C PRO A 138 -16.07 27.77 -2.45
N VAL A 139 -14.87 27.83 -3.05
CA VAL A 139 -14.09 29.06 -3.10
C VAL A 139 -14.84 30.10 -3.97
N PRO A 140 -14.96 31.37 -3.51
CA PRO A 140 -15.60 32.42 -4.30
C PRO A 140 -14.98 32.56 -5.69
N ASN A 141 -15.81 32.80 -6.71
CA ASN A 141 -15.38 32.97 -8.10
C ASN A 141 -14.58 31.79 -8.70
N SER A 142 -14.70 30.59 -8.15
CA SER A 142 -14.05 29.39 -8.71
C SER A 142 -14.53 29.14 -10.15
N PRO A 143 -13.63 28.83 -11.10
CA PRO A 143 -14.02 28.46 -12.46
C PRO A 143 -14.68 27.07 -12.54
N VAL A 144 -14.69 26.32 -11.44
CA VAL A 144 -15.21 24.95 -11.36
C VAL A 144 -16.71 24.99 -11.04
N SER A 145 -17.53 24.35 -11.87
CA SER A 145 -18.97 24.21 -11.59
C SER A 145 -19.24 23.35 -10.36
N GLU A 146 -20.37 23.59 -9.69
CA GLU A 146 -20.81 22.77 -8.55
C GLU A 146 -20.90 21.27 -8.91
N GLU A 147 -21.32 20.94 -10.13
CA GLU A 147 -21.36 19.55 -10.62
C GLU A 147 -19.96 18.92 -10.69
N SER A 148 -18.98 19.64 -11.24
CA SER A 148 -17.58 19.18 -11.29
C SER A 148 -16.99 19.05 -9.88
N LEU A 149 -17.26 20.02 -9.01
CA LEU A 149 -16.81 20.00 -7.61
C LEU A 149 -17.42 18.82 -6.84
N ARG A 150 -18.71 18.55 -7.04
CA ARG A 150 -19.42 17.40 -6.48
C ARG A 150 -18.75 16.09 -6.88
N HIS A 151 -18.37 15.93 -8.16
CA HIS A 151 -17.62 14.76 -8.61
C HIS A 151 -16.22 14.66 -7.99
N GLN A 152 -15.51 15.77 -7.82
CA GLN A 152 -14.20 15.78 -7.15
C GLN A 152 -14.30 15.33 -5.69
N VAL A 153 -15.28 15.87 -4.95
CA VAL A 153 -15.57 15.50 -3.55
C VAL A 153 -15.96 14.02 -3.44
N HIS A 154 -16.83 13.53 -4.33
CA HIS A 154 -17.24 12.14 -4.35
C HIS A 154 -16.06 11.20 -4.64
N SER A 155 -15.21 11.55 -5.61
CA SER A 155 -14.00 10.80 -5.95
C SER A 155 -13.00 10.77 -4.79
N ALA A 156 -12.77 11.91 -4.13
CA ALA A 156 -11.89 11.99 -2.96
C ALA A 156 -12.40 11.12 -1.81
N PHE A 157 -13.70 11.18 -1.51
CA PHE A 157 -14.32 10.32 -0.49
C PHE A 157 -14.22 8.83 -0.85
N ALA A 158 -14.60 8.43 -2.07
CA ALA A 158 -14.59 7.02 -2.50
C ALA A 158 -13.17 6.42 -2.43
N ASN A 159 -12.15 7.23 -2.76
CA ASN A 159 -10.76 6.81 -2.68
C ASN A 159 -10.25 6.65 -1.25
N ALA A 160 -10.76 7.40 -0.28
CA ALA A 160 -10.21 7.42 1.08
C ALA A 160 -11.15 6.82 2.13
N ARG A 161 -12.33 6.33 1.75
CA ARG A 161 -13.31 5.84 2.72
C ARG A 161 -12.80 4.61 3.47
N CYS A 162 -13.14 4.50 4.75
CA CYS A 162 -13.05 3.23 5.43
C CYS A 162 -14.03 2.20 4.81
N VAL A 163 -13.71 0.92 5.01
CA VAL A 163 -14.68 -0.17 4.86
C VAL A 163 -15.97 0.19 5.63
N THR A 164 -17.14 -0.11 5.05
CA THR A 164 -18.51 0.21 5.52
C THR A 164 -18.95 1.67 5.52
N HIS A 165 -18.03 2.64 5.44
CA HIS A 165 -18.41 4.06 5.34
C HIS A 165 -19.05 4.36 3.98
N GLN A 166 -20.16 5.09 3.98
CA GLN A 166 -20.90 5.45 2.78
C GLN A 166 -21.08 6.95 2.62
N LEU A 167 -21.03 7.41 1.38
CA LEU A 167 -21.36 8.79 1.07
C LEU A 167 -22.90 8.95 1.01
N GLY A 168 -23.41 9.99 1.65
CA GLY A 168 -24.79 10.44 1.56
C GLY A 168 -24.97 11.53 0.51
N ASN A 169 -25.68 12.59 0.88
CA ASN A 169 -25.90 13.74 0.01
C ASN A 169 -24.68 14.66 0.01
N ILE A 170 -24.45 15.31 -1.14
CA ILE A 170 -23.54 16.46 -1.24
C ILE A 170 -24.44 17.67 -1.50
N GLU A 171 -24.41 18.66 -0.62
CA GLU A 171 -25.10 19.92 -0.78
C GLU A 171 -24.08 21.05 -0.80
N PHE A 172 -24.47 22.22 -1.29
CA PHE A 172 -23.60 23.38 -1.38
C PHE A 172 -24.11 24.50 -0.48
N TYR A 173 -23.18 25.22 0.14
CA TYR A 173 -23.50 26.46 0.80
C TYR A 173 -23.82 27.54 -0.23
N LYS A 174 -24.93 28.24 -0.03
CA LYS A 174 -25.26 29.46 -0.76
C LYS A 174 -24.60 30.66 -0.07
N SER A 175 -23.81 31.43 -0.81
CA SER A 175 -23.24 32.68 -0.30
C SER A 175 -24.35 33.69 -0.01
N VAL A 176 -24.30 34.31 1.17
CA VAL A 176 -25.21 35.38 1.59
C VAL A 176 -24.40 36.61 1.93
N PRO A 177 -24.64 37.75 1.25
CA PRO A 177 -23.91 38.98 1.50
C PRO A 177 -24.31 39.58 2.85
N VAL A 178 -23.31 39.79 3.70
CA VAL A 178 -23.45 40.49 4.98
C VAL A 178 -23.09 41.96 4.76
N HIS A 179 -24.09 42.82 4.93
CA HIS A 179 -23.91 44.27 4.86
C HIS A 179 -23.70 44.85 6.25
N LEU A 180 -22.75 45.78 6.37
CA LEU A 180 -22.35 46.40 7.62
C LEU A 180 -22.49 47.92 7.51
N GLY A 181 -22.91 48.55 8.60
CA GLY A 181 -22.81 50.00 8.77
C GLY A 181 -21.71 50.32 9.77
N MET A 182 -20.77 51.18 9.40
CA MET A 182 -19.60 51.52 10.23
C MET A 182 -19.26 53.00 10.13
N ASN A 183 -18.93 53.63 11.25
CA ASN A 183 -18.34 54.96 11.28
C ASN A 183 -16.89 54.89 11.79
N LEU A 184 -15.94 55.10 10.87
CA LEU A 184 -14.51 54.91 11.07
C LEU A 184 -13.79 56.26 11.18
N VAL A 185 -13.13 56.50 12.32
CA VAL A 185 -12.18 57.61 12.51
C VAL A 185 -10.78 57.06 12.29
N LEU A 186 -10.11 57.53 11.24
CA LEU A 186 -8.81 57.00 10.81
C LEU A 186 -7.67 57.99 11.14
N GLN A 187 -6.51 57.43 11.52
CA GLN A 187 -5.25 58.13 11.71
C GLN A 187 -4.19 57.61 10.73
N ASP A 188 -3.24 58.46 10.34
CA ASP A 188 -2.12 58.11 9.45
C ASP A 188 -2.56 57.42 8.13
N ALA A 189 -3.62 57.92 7.51
CA ALA A 189 -4.22 57.36 6.27
C ALA A 189 -3.67 57.99 4.98
N GLU A 190 -2.34 57.91 4.77
CA GLU A 190 -1.70 58.46 3.55
C GLU A 190 -2.17 57.76 2.26
N ASP A 191 -2.46 56.45 2.33
CA ASP A 191 -3.08 55.66 1.25
C ASP A 191 -4.40 55.05 1.76
N LEU A 192 -5.48 55.80 1.58
CA LEU A 192 -6.81 55.42 2.06
C LEU A 192 -7.30 54.10 1.43
N VAL A 193 -6.99 53.88 0.16
CA VAL A 193 -7.42 52.68 -0.58
C VAL A 193 -6.78 51.43 0.04
N GLN A 194 -5.47 51.45 0.33
CA GLN A 194 -4.80 50.33 1.01
C GLN A 194 -5.29 50.13 2.43
N VAL A 195 -5.47 51.22 3.20
CA VAL A 195 -5.97 51.13 4.59
C VAL A 195 -7.38 50.52 4.63
N MET A 196 -8.28 50.98 3.76
CA MET A 196 -9.63 50.43 3.67
C MET A 196 -9.62 48.98 3.19
N ALA A 197 -8.75 48.63 2.23
CA ALA A 197 -8.60 47.24 1.80
C ALA A 197 -8.11 46.31 2.92
N ASP A 198 -7.12 46.75 3.73
CA ASP A 198 -6.64 45.99 4.88
C ASP A 198 -7.76 45.82 5.95
N ILE A 199 -8.43 46.91 6.33
CA ILE A 199 -9.56 46.87 7.30
C ILE A 199 -10.66 45.93 6.81
N LEU A 200 -11.16 46.11 5.58
CA LEU A 200 -12.26 45.29 5.05
C LEU A 200 -11.85 43.84 4.84
N SER A 201 -10.59 43.56 4.48
CA SER A 201 -10.09 42.18 4.39
C SER A 201 -10.09 41.47 5.75
N LYS A 202 -9.69 42.15 6.83
CA LYS A 202 -9.76 41.63 8.21
C LYS A 202 -11.20 41.34 8.62
N VAL A 203 -12.13 42.26 8.32
CA VAL A 203 -13.56 42.03 8.56
C VAL A 203 -14.09 40.84 7.75
N ALA A 204 -13.70 40.73 6.47
CA ALA A 204 -14.11 39.63 5.60
C ALA A 204 -13.61 38.27 6.12
N LEU A 205 -12.37 38.21 6.60
CA LEU A 205 -11.79 37.01 7.20
C LEU A 205 -12.39 36.67 8.56
N GLU A 206 -12.84 37.65 9.34
CA GLU A 206 -13.58 37.35 10.57
C GLU A 206 -14.98 36.78 10.27
N ILE A 207 -15.65 37.26 9.21
CA ILE A 207 -16.96 36.75 8.77
C ILE A 207 -16.83 35.35 8.15
N SER A 208 -15.84 35.14 7.29
CA SER A 208 -15.58 33.89 6.59
C SER A 208 -14.09 33.56 6.59
N PRO A 209 -13.58 32.95 7.68
CA PRO A 209 -12.15 32.70 7.85
C PRO A 209 -11.60 31.72 6.83
N ASN A 210 -10.36 31.97 6.41
CA ASN A 210 -9.57 31.02 5.65
C ASN A 210 -8.91 30.03 6.60
N LEU A 211 -8.79 28.77 6.16
CA LEU A 211 -8.11 27.74 6.93
C LEU A 211 -6.59 27.86 6.74
N PRO A 212 -5.81 28.07 7.82
CA PRO A 212 -4.36 28.14 7.72
C PRO A 212 -3.77 26.77 7.35
N ARG A 213 -2.64 26.79 6.65
CA ARG A 213 -1.88 25.59 6.27
C ARG A 213 -0.41 25.77 6.61
N TYR A 214 0.26 24.66 6.93
CA TYR A 214 1.67 24.68 7.33
C TYR A 214 2.51 23.68 6.54
N SER A 215 3.80 23.97 6.41
CA SER A 215 4.81 22.97 6.05
C SER A 215 5.22 22.13 7.26
N GLY A 216 5.78 20.94 7.01
CA GLY A 216 6.33 20.10 8.09
C GLY A 216 7.46 20.81 8.87
N GLU A 217 8.27 21.62 8.18
CA GLU A 217 9.34 22.41 8.81
C GLU A 217 8.77 23.51 9.72
N GLN A 218 7.76 24.26 9.28
CA GLN A 218 7.11 25.28 10.10
C GLN A 218 6.53 24.69 11.40
N LEU A 219 5.94 23.49 11.33
CA LEU A 219 5.42 22.81 12.52
C LEU A 219 6.55 22.33 13.45
N ARG A 220 7.69 21.91 12.91
CA ARG A 220 8.88 21.57 13.70
C ARG A 220 9.51 22.80 14.35
N GLU A 221 9.56 23.93 13.66
CA GLU A 221 10.01 25.21 14.22
C GLU A 221 9.08 25.71 15.34
N LYS A 222 7.78 25.43 15.23
CA LYS A 222 6.79 25.63 16.31
C LYS A 222 6.97 24.65 17.49
N GLY A 223 7.93 23.73 17.43
CA GLY A 223 8.25 22.79 18.51
C GLY A 223 7.40 21.53 18.54
N MET A 224 6.64 21.22 17.47
CA MET A 224 5.87 19.99 17.39
C MET A 224 6.77 18.78 17.12
N TYR A 225 6.43 17.65 17.75
CA TYR A 225 7.09 16.39 17.47
C TYR A 225 6.60 15.79 16.15
N VAL A 226 7.45 15.00 15.50
CA VAL A 226 7.13 14.32 14.22
C VAL A 226 5.85 13.50 14.33
N GLU A 227 5.63 12.82 15.46
CA GLU A 227 4.43 12.00 15.70
C GLU A 227 3.12 12.80 15.78
N ASP A 228 3.19 14.09 16.14
CA ASP A 228 2.03 14.99 16.19
C ASP A 228 1.77 15.69 14.84
N VAL A 229 2.81 15.81 14.00
CA VAL A 229 2.72 16.46 12.68
C VAL A 229 2.05 15.53 11.67
N TYR A 230 2.49 14.28 11.61
CA TYR A 230 2.05 13.33 10.58
C TYR A 230 0.86 12.48 11.05
N VAL A 231 -0.18 13.13 11.57
CA VAL A 231 -1.43 12.51 12.04
C VAL A 231 -2.52 12.65 10.99
N GLY A 232 -3.31 11.60 10.79
CA GLY A 232 -4.40 11.60 9.82
C GLY A 232 -3.91 11.36 8.39
N PRO A 233 -4.74 11.67 7.37
CA PRO A 233 -4.44 11.38 5.97
C PRO A 233 -3.32 12.25 5.42
N SER A 234 -2.58 11.72 4.45
CA SER A 234 -1.58 12.50 3.70
C SER A 234 -2.26 13.57 2.85
N LEU A 235 -1.92 14.84 3.10
CA LEU A 235 -2.44 16.00 2.36
C LEU A 235 -1.38 16.49 1.36
N LYS A 236 -1.83 17.03 0.21
CA LYS A 236 -0.95 17.52 -0.85
C LYS A 236 -0.55 18.98 -0.67
N HIS A 237 -1.39 19.81 -0.06
CA HIS A 237 -1.13 21.24 0.04
C HIS A 237 -0.90 21.68 1.50
N GLY A 238 -0.12 20.90 2.27
CA GLY A 238 0.29 21.24 3.64
C GLY A 238 -0.59 20.65 4.74
N PHE A 239 -0.19 20.87 5.99
CA PHE A 239 -0.82 20.34 7.19
C PHE A 239 -1.88 21.29 7.74
N ILE A 240 -2.93 20.71 8.33
CA ILE A 240 -4.03 21.41 8.98
C ILE A 240 -4.14 20.90 10.42
N LEU A 241 -3.96 21.80 11.39
CA LEU A 241 -4.04 21.48 12.82
C LEU A 241 -5.49 21.32 13.29
N ASP A 242 -5.72 20.49 14.31
CA ASP A 242 -7.05 20.31 14.91
C ASP A 242 -7.66 21.63 15.40
N ASN A 243 -6.86 22.44 16.11
CA ASN A 243 -7.30 23.73 16.63
C ASN A 243 -7.75 24.68 15.50
N ASP A 244 -7.10 24.64 14.34
CA ASP A 244 -7.48 25.49 13.21
C ASP A 244 -8.78 25.00 12.56
N LEU A 245 -8.98 23.68 12.45
CA LEU A 245 -10.27 23.11 12.00
C LEU A 245 -11.43 23.51 12.94
N GLU A 246 -11.22 23.43 14.24
CA GLU A 246 -12.25 23.75 15.24
C GLU A 246 -12.60 25.24 15.25
N ASN A 247 -11.62 26.11 15.01
CA ASN A 247 -11.80 27.57 15.06
C ASN A 247 -12.27 28.19 13.75
N THR A 248 -12.26 27.46 12.62
CA THR A 248 -12.76 27.95 11.32
C THR A 248 -14.01 27.19 10.81
N PRO A 249 -15.11 27.08 11.58
CA PRO A 249 -16.37 26.56 11.05
C PRO A 249 -17.09 27.62 10.19
N VAL A 250 -18.02 27.18 9.35
CA VAL A 250 -18.97 28.11 8.71
C VAL A 250 -19.85 28.71 9.81
N LYS A 251 -19.75 30.03 10.02
CA LYS A 251 -20.44 30.73 11.10
C LYS A 251 -21.94 30.81 10.84
N LYS A 252 -22.74 30.33 11.81
CA LYS A 252 -24.22 30.46 11.79
C LYS A 252 -24.72 31.77 12.42
N HIS A 253 -23.90 32.33 13.32
CA HIS A 253 -24.16 33.61 13.98
C HIS A 253 -22.90 34.46 13.88
N LEU A 254 -23.07 35.76 13.66
CA LEU A 254 -22.00 36.75 13.70
C LEU A 254 -22.25 37.68 14.87
N TYR A 255 -21.18 38.00 15.62
CA TYR A 255 -21.23 38.96 16.71
C TYR A 255 -20.39 40.19 16.36
N SER A 256 -20.94 41.37 16.63
CA SER A 256 -20.22 42.64 16.47
C SER A 256 -18.94 42.68 17.30
N SER A 257 -18.93 42.04 18.48
CA SER A 257 -17.76 41.97 19.36
C SER A 257 -16.55 41.34 18.69
N ASP A 258 -16.75 40.29 17.89
CA ASP A 258 -15.66 39.53 17.27
C ASP A 258 -15.00 40.37 16.18
N ILE A 259 -15.81 41.05 15.36
CA ILE A 259 -15.35 41.97 14.31
C ILE A 259 -14.65 43.19 14.93
N LEU A 260 -15.22 43.77 15.98
CA LEU A 260 -14.63 44.92 16.67
C LEU A 260 -13.32 44.54 17.39
N ASP A 261 -13.20 43.32 17.90
CA ASP A 261 -11.96 42.82 18.52
C ASP A 261 -10.86 42.60 17.46
N ALA A 262 -11.22 42.05 16.29
CA ALA A 262 -10.32 41.92 15.14
C ALA A 262 -9.77 43.27 14.65
N LEU A 263 -10.58 44.34 14.75
CA LEU A 263 -10.19 45.69 14.36
C LEU A 263 -9.53 46.53 15.47
N ARG A 264 -9.61 46.10 16.74
CA ARG A 264 -9.21 46.91 17.91
C ARG A 264 -7.77 47.41 17.86
N ASN A 265 -6.85 46.60 17.36
CA ASN A 265 -5.41 46.90 17.33
C ASN A 265 -4.93 47.34 15.94
N HIS A 266 -5.83 47.79 15.07
CA HIS A 266 -5.45 48.24 13.73
C HIS A 266 -4.68 49.58 13.82
N PRO A 267 -3.47 49.70 13.21
CA PRO A 267 -2.63 50.88 13.39
C PRO A 267 -3.28 52.18 12.89
N ASN A 268 -4.08 52.10 11.82
CA ASN A 268 -4.72 53.26 11.20
C ASN A 268 -6.13 53.60 11.72
N ILE A 269 -6.67 52.85 12.69
CA ILE A 269 -7.99 53.14 13.28
C ILE A 269 -7.76 53.88 14.60
N GLU A 270 -8.22 55.13 14.69
CA GLU A 270 -8.25 55.88 15.95
C GLU A 270 -9.47 55.45 16.79
N GLN A 271 -10.64 55.42 16.17
CA GLN A 271 -11.90 55.06 16.84
C GLN A 271 -12.94 54.50 15.86
N ILE A 272 -13.79 53.58 16.34
CA ILE A 272 -15.00 53.14 15.66
C ILE A 272 -16.20 53.69 16.45
N GLU A 273 -16.93 54.66 15.89
CA GLU A 273 -18.01 55.37 16.61
C GLU A 273 -19.35 54.63 16.57
N GLU A 274 -19.65 53.96 15.46
CA GLU A 274 -20.89 53.18 15.28
C GLU A 274 -20.57 51.90 14.49
N PHE A 275 -21.20 50.78 14.88
CA PHE A 275 -21.16 49.51 14.16
C PHE A 275 -22.55 48.86 14.22
N ARG A 276 -23.06 48.37 13.08
CA ARG A 276 -24.32 47.60 13.01
C ARG A 276 -24.35 46.66 11.81
N PHE A 277 -25.09 45.56 11.94
CA PHE A 277 -25.45 44.71 10.79
C PHE A 277 -26.68 45.29 10.07
N ILE A 278 -26.72 45.18 8.75
CA ILE A 278 -27.84 45.68 7.93
C ILE A 278 -28.64 44.47 7.41
N VAL A 279 -29.90 44.34 7.85
CA VAL A 279 -30.81 43.24 7.47
C VAL A 279 -31.95 43.78 6.60
N GLY A 280 -32.26 43.10 5.49
CA GLY A 280 -33.20 43.58 4.46
C GLY A 280 -34.69 43.45 4.81
N SER A 281 -35.06 42.63 5.80
CA SER A 281 -36.45 42.45 6.23
C SER A 281 -36.63 42.98 7.66
N GLY A 282 -37.48 44.00 7.81
CA GLY A 282 -37.69 44.74 9.05
C GLY A 282 -37.97 43.81 10.24
N SER A 283 -37.01 43.76 11.17
CA SER A 283 -37.10 43.02 12.43
C SER A 283 -36.82 43.97 13.60
N GLN A 284 -37.18 43.54 14.82
CA GLN A 284 -37.61 44.42 15.90
C GLN A 284 -36.49 45.29 16.52
N PRO A 285 -36.77 46.58 16.82
CA PRO A 285 -35.80 47.47 17.46
C PRO A 285 -35.40 46.96 18.85
N GLY A 286 -34.15 46.48 18.97
CA GLY A 286 -33.52 46.15 20.25
C GLY A 286 -32.59 44.94 20.25
N TYR A 287 -32.75 43.98 19.34
CA TYR A 287 -31.92 42.75 19.24
C TYR A 287 -30.84 42.80 18.13
N ASP A 288 -30.96 43.73 17.17
CA ASP A 288 -30.24 43.70 15.88
C ASP A 288 -28.87 44.41 15.84
N TYR A 289 -28.36 44.92 16.97
CA TYR A 289 -27.13 45.71 16.98
C TYR A 289 -25.86 44.90 17.19
N TRP A 290 -25.93 43.81 17.96
CA TRP A 290 -24.72 43.11 18.45
C TRP A 290 -24.56 41.69 17.92
N GLN A 291 -25.61 41.10 17.34
CA GLN A 291 -25.61 39.76 16.74
C GLN A 291 -26.51 39.72 15.50
N VAL A 292 -26.16 38.90 14.51
CA VAL A 292 -27.04 38.50 13.42
C VAL A 292 -26.97 36.98 13.21
N GLU A 293 -28.12 36.32 13.06
CA GLU A 293 -28.20 34.94 12.61
C GLU A 293 -28.25 34.92 11.07
N ILE A 294 -27.40 34.10 10.44
CA ILE A 294 -27.30 34.10 8.97
C ILE A 294 -28.61 33.66 8.30
N GLN A 295 -29.40 32.83 8.98
CA GLN A 295 -30.71 32.40 8.52
C GLN A 295 -31.72 33.55 8.40
N ASP A 296 -31.58 34.61 9.21
CA ASP A 296 -32.48 35.79 9.18
C ASP A 296 -32.25 36.65 7.93
N LEU A 297 -31.06 36.58 7.32
CA LEU A 297 -30.73 37.31 6.10
C LEU A 297 -31.48 36.75 4.89
N GLU A 298 -31.68 35.43 4.83
CA GLU A 298 -32.47 34.74 3.81
C GLU A 298 -33.32 33.59 4.40
N PRO A 299 -34.49 33.87 5.02
CA PRO A 299 -35.29 32.87 5.74
C PRO A 299 -35.81 31.69 4.90
N GLU A 300 -35.92 31.87 3.59
CA GLU A 300 -36.43 30.84 2.65
C GLU A 300 -35.33 29.92 2.10
N SER A 301 -34.06 30.24 2.35
CA SER A 301 -32.91 29.46 1.85
C SER A 301 -32.32 28.60 2.96
N VAL A 302 -31.66 27.50 2.59
CA VAL A 302 -30.95 26.61 3.52
C VAL A 302 -29.47 26.55 3.15
N ASN A 303 -28.63 26.06 4.08
CA ASN A 303 -27.18 25.98 3.91
C ASN A 303 -26.57 27.32 3.51
N LEU A 304 -26.68 28.33 4.37
CA LEU A 304 -26.15 29.66 4.09
C LEU A 304 -24.72 29.83 4.63
N ALA A 305 -23.85 30.44 3.83
CA ALA A 305 -22.51 30.84 4.26
C ALA A 305 -22.37 32.37 4.15
N PRO A 306 -21.98 33.06 5.22
CA PRO A 306 -21.85 34.51 5.19
C PRO A 306 -20.58 34.94 4.45
N GLU A 307 -20.70 35.97 3.62
CA GLU A 307 -19.58 36.64 2.98
C GLU A 307 -19.76 38.15 3.09
N LEU A 308 -18.66 38.91 3.21
CA LEU A 308 -18.76 40.36 3.29
C LEU A 308 -19.34 40.93 1.98
N GLY A 309 -20.40 41.72 2.06
CA GLY A 309 -21.11 42.25 0.90
C GLY A 309 -20.40 43.37 0.12
N PHE A 310 -19.07 43.48 0.21
CA PHE A 310 -18.27 44.61 -0.31
C PHE A 310 -18.32 44.79 -1.83
N LEU A 311 -18.76 43.77 -2.58
CA LEU A 311 -18.95 43.88 -4.03
C LEU A 311 -20.20 44.70 -4.41
N SER A 312 -21.17 44.83 -3.50
CA SER A 312 -22.39 45.63 -3.72
C SER A 312 -22.10 47.12 -3.65
N GLU A 313 -22.62 47.91 -4.59
CA GLU A 313 -22.51 49.38 -4.54
C GLU A 313 -23.13 49.95 -3.26
N GLN A 314 -24.24 49.37 -2.80
CA GLN A 314 -24.96 49.79 -1.60
C GLN A 314 -24.20 49.52 -0.29
N PHE A 315 -23.10 48.77 -0.34
CA PHE A 315 -22.30 48.46 0.85
C PHE A 315 -21.55 49.69 1.37
N PHE A 316 -20.94 50.46 0.47
CA PHE A 316 -20.13 51.63 0.84
C PHE A 316 -20.98 52.82 1.30
N ASP A 317 -22.26 52.89 0.91
CA ASP A 317 -23.21 53.92 1.36
C ASP A 317 -23.40 53.93 2.88
N ALA A 318 -23.17 52.79 3.54
CA ALA A 318 -23.31 52.64 4.98
C ALA A 318 -21.99 52.77 5.76
N ILE A 319 -20.88 53.06 5.07
CA ILE A 319 -19.57 53.27 5.67
C ILE A 319 -19.23 54.75 5.63
N SER A 320 -19.13 55.40 6.79
CA SER A 320 -18.67 56.78 6.92
C SER A 320 -17.22 56.83 7.42
N ILE A 321 -16.41 57.67 6.78
CA ILE A 321 -14.99 57.82 7.09
C ILE A 321 -14.74 59.26 7.57
N VAL A 322 -14.00 59.39 8.67
CA VAL A 322 -13.55 60.67 9.22
C VAL A 322 -12.02 60.65 9.29
N ILE A 323 -11.37 61.65 8.69
CA ILE A 323 -9.91 61.85 8.69
C ILE A 323 -9.66 63.29 9.15
N GLU A 324 -8.85 63.49 10.19
CA GLU A 324 -8.56 64.82 10.76
C GLU A 324 -9.84 65.65 11.06
N ASP A 325 -10.85 65.03 11.69
CA ASP A 325 -12.17 65.62 11.98
C ASP A 325 -13.00 66.05 10.75
N GLN A 326 -12.62 65.64 9.54
CA GLN A 326 -13.39 65.90 8.30
C GLN A 326 -13.98 64.61 7.72
N SER A 327 -15.25 64.69 7.30
CA SER A 327 -15.90 63.57 6.62
C SER A 327 -15.34 63.41 5.21
N TYR A 328 -14.89 62.20 4.90
CA TYR A 328 -14.37 61.81 3.60
C TYR A 328 -15.40 60.96 2.85
N VAL A 329 -15.58 61.21 1.55
CA VAL A 329 -16.48 60.44 0.68
C VAL A 329 -15.62 59.76 -0.38
N LEU A 330 -15.68 58.44 -0.43
CA LEU A 330 -14.97 57.64 -1.43
C LEU A 330 -15.55 57.92 -2.82
N ASP A 331 -14.68 58.08 -3.82
CA ASP A 331 -15.11 58.16 -5.21
C ASP A 331 -15.28 56.77 -5.87
N ASP A 332 -15.93 56.73 -7.04
CA ASP A 332 -16.21 55.48 -7.75
C ASP A 332 -14.94 54.70 -8.14
N GLN A 333 -13.81 55.40 -8.37
CA GLN A 333 -12.54 54.76 -8.75
C GLN A 333 -11.87 54.13 -7.52
N GLU A 334 -11.87 54.82 -6.39
CA GLU A 334 -11.37 54.32 -5.11
C GLU A 334 -12.15 53.09 -4.65
N VAL A 335 -13.48 53.12 -4.75
CA VAL A 335 -14.33 51.97 -4.41
C VAL A 335 -13.98 50.73 -5.24
N GLU A 336 -13.80 50.88 -6.55
CA GLU A 336 -13.41 49.75 -7.41
C GLU A 336 -12.00 49.23 -7.10
N GLN A 337 -11.05 50.10 -6.79
CA GLN A 337 -9.71 49.70 -6.35
C GLN A 337 -9.74 48.95 -5.01
N ILE A 338 -10.54 49.42 -4.04
CA ILE A 338 -10.72 48.75 -2.75
C ILE A 338 -11.32 47.35 -2.97
N LYS A 339 -12.37 47.21 -3.79
CA LYS A 339 -12.96 45.89 -4.10
C LYS A 339 -11.94 44.92 -4.68
N GLN A 340 -11.09 45.39 -5.59
CA GLN A 340 -10.04 44.56 -6.18
C GLN A 340 -9.00 44.15 -5.14
N LEU A 341 -8.46 45.10 -4.37
CA LEU A 341 -7.41 44.83 -3.36
C LEU A 341 -7.91 43.95 -2.21
N VAL A 342 -9.14 44.14 -1.74
CA VAL A 342 -9.75 43.25 -0.72
C VAL A 342 -9.80 41.81 -1.25
N SER A 343 -10.17 41.62 -2.51
CA SER A 343 -10.21 40.30 -3.14
C SER A 343 -8.81 39.67 -3.25
N GLU A 344 -7.80 40.48 -3.60
CA GLU A 344 -6.40 40.05 -3.67
C GLU A 344 -5.84 39.65 -2.29
N TYR A 345 -6.07 40.46 -1.25
CA TYR A 345 -5.62 40.16 0.12
C TYR A 345 -6.27 38.90 0.71
N ILE A 346 -7.55 38.66 0.42
CA ILE A 346 -8.23 37.42 0.84
C ILE A 346 -7.62 36.19 0.15
N LEU A 347 -7.16 36.33 -1.10
CA LEU A 347 -6.55 35.24 -1.88
C LEU A 347 -5.08 34.97 -1.51
N GLU A 348 -4.27 36.01 -1.28
CA GLU A 348 -2.84 35.86 -0.95
C GLU A 348 -2.64 35.08 0.35
N GLN A 349 -3.47 35.34 1.36
CA GLN A 349 -3.42 34.64 2.66
C GLN A 349 -3.81 33.15 2.58
N SER A 350 -4.30 32.66 1.43
CA SER A 350 -4.55 31.24 1.17
C SER A 350 -3.39 30.49 0.49
N THR A 351 -2.35 31.20 0.02
CA THR A 351 -1.27 30.67 -0.83
C THR A 351 0.13 30.88 -0.24
N ASP A 352 0.35 30.58 1.03
CA ASP A 352 1.72 30.50 1.53
C ASP A 352 2.44 29.30 0.88
N SER A 353 3.40 29.63 0.03
CA SER A 353 4.11 28.71 -0.85
C SER A 353 5.06 27.84 -0.03
N ILE A 354 4.71 26.56 0.14
CA ILE A 354 5.54 25.56 0.80
C ILE A 354 6.77 25.29 -0.09
N THR A 355 7.92 25.83 0.31
CA THR A 355 9.21 25.59 -0.36
C THR A 355 9.89 24.42 0.33
N GLN A 356 10.13 23.31 -0.38
CA GLN A 356 10.92 22.19 0.14
C GLN A 356 12.42 22.53 0.07
N VAL A 357 13.10 22.43 1.21
CA VAL A 357 14.56 22.48 1.28
C VAL A 357 15.12 21.11 0.90
N LEU A 358 16.03 21.09 -0.08
CA LEU A 358 16.76 19.87 -0.44
C LEU A 358 17.88 19.65 0.57
N ALA A 359 17.96 18.44 1.12
CA ALA A 359 19.06 18.02 1.99
C ALA A 359 20.40 18.04 1.22
N GLU A 360 21.45 18.50 1.90
CA GLU A 360 22.83 18.48 1.37
C GLU A 360 23.33 17.02 1.29
N THR A 361 24.05 16.69 0.23
CA THR A 361 24.69 15.38 0.05
C THR A 361 26.03 15.33 0.79
N GLU A 362 26.21 14.35 1.65
CA GLU A 362 27.42 14.14 2.45
C GLU A 362 28.51 13.33 1.70
N ASP A 363 29.77 13.46 2.13
CA ASP A 363 30.94 12.85 1.50
C ASP A 363 31.10 11.36 1.89
N TYR A 364 31.17 10.46 0.90
CA TYR A 364 31.39 9.02 1.10
C TYR A 364 32.83 8.68 1.57
N LEU A 365 32.95 7.81 2.58
CA LEU A 365 34.22 7.30 3.11
C LEU A 365 34.49 5.84 2.73
N SER A 366 35.64 5.56 2.10
CA SER A 366 36.06 4.19 1.75
C SER A 366 36.73 3.49 2.94
N LEU A 367 35.96 2.71 3.71
CA LEU A 367 36.42 2.09 4.96
C LEU A 367 36.86 0.61 4.82
N SER A 368 36.46 -0.10 3.77
CA SER A 368 36.72 -1.54 3.61
C SER A 368 38.13 -1.92 3.16
N GLN A 369 38.96 -0.93 2.82
CA GLN A 369 40.33 -1.17 2.38
C GLN A 369 41.16 -1.82 3.50
N TYR A 370 41.75 -2.98 3.17
CA TYR A 370 42.61 -3.73 4.05
C TYR A 370 44.06 -3.70 3.57
N ARG A 371 44.99 -3.41 4.48
CA ARG A 371 46.42 -3.54 4.26
C ARG A 371 46.92 -4.79 4.99
N SER A 372 47.56 -5.70 4.25
CA SER A 372 48.07 -6.94 4.82
C SER A 372 49.04 -6.70 5.98
N LEU A 373 48.87 -7.51 7.04
CA LEU A 373 49.73 -7.51 8.22
C LEU A 373 51.20 -7.82 7.89
N GLN A 374 51.46 -8.45 6.74
CA GLN A 374 52.82 -8.77 6.27
C GLN A 374 53.68 -7.52 6.03
N HIS A 375 53.06 -6.36 5.77
CA HIS A 375 53.76 -5.08 5.61
C HIS A 375 54.12 -4.41 6.93
N GLU A 376 53.45 -4.79 8.02
CA GLU A 376 53.67 -4.25 9.35
C GLU A 376 54.76 -5.02 10.12
N LEU A 377 55.17 -6.19 9.60
CA LEU A 377 56.29 -6.95 10.16
C LEU A 377 57.65 -6.25 9.91
N PRO A 378 58.60 -6.35 10.85
CA PRO A 378 59.95 -5.83 10.67
C PRO A 378 60.64 -6.37 9.41
N LYS A 379 61.41 -5.53 8.71
CA LYS A 379 62.09 -5.88 7.45
C LYS A 379 62.98 -7.13 7.52
N VAL A 380 63.47 -7.49 8.71
CA VAL A 380 64.31 -8.68 8.94
C VAL A 380 63.58 -9.99 8.62
N TYR A 381 62.24 -10.03 8.72
CA TYR A 381 61.45 -11.21 8.36
C TYR A 381 61.36 -11.45 6.85
N ALA A 382 61.75 -10.46 6.02
CA ALA A 382 61.79 -10.53 4.56
C ALA A 382 60.47 -10.94 3.87
N VAL A 383 59.34 -10.88 4.58
CA VAL A 383 58.03 -11.35 4.09
C VAL A 383 57.50 -10.47 2.97
N ALA A 384 57.79 -9.17 2.97
CA ALA A 384 57.36 -8.21 1.94
C ALA A 384 58.28 -8.15 0.70
N ASP A 385 59.32 -9.00 0.61
CA ASP A 385 60.29 -8.94 -0.49
C ASP A 385 59.66 -9.35 -1.85
N GLN A 386 59.85 -8.54 -2.89
CA GLN A 386 59.34 -8.78 -4.24
C GLN A 386 59.97 -10.01 -4.93
N SER A 387 61.16 -10.44 -4.49
CA SER A 387 61.85 -11.63 -5.02
C SER A 387 61.03 -12.93 -4.89
N LEU A 388 60.06 -12.94 -3.97
CA LEU A 388 59.21 -14.09 -3.64
C LEU A 388 58.20 -14.45 -4.75
N SER A 389 57.92 -13.54 -5.70
CA SER A 389 57.00 -13.81 -6.82
C SER A 389 57.60 -14.67 -7.94
N ARG A 390 58.92 -14.89 -7.95
CA ARG A 390 59.61 -15.75 -8.95
C ARG A 390 59.47 -17.23 -8.60
N ASP A 391 59.96 -18.13 -9.45
CA ASP A 391 60.04 -19.57 -9.17
C ASP A 391 60.82 -19.88 -7.88
N ILE A 392 60.46 -21.00 -7.23
CA ILE A 392 61.12 -21.46 -6.01
C ILE A 392 62.46 -22.10 -6.40
N ASP A 393 63.55 -21.38 -6.10
CA ASP A 393 64.92 -21.70 -6.50
C ASP A 393 65.84 -22.01 -5.30
N SER A 394 65.35 -21.84 -4.07
CA SER A 394 66.10 -22.04 -2.83
C SER A 394 65.23 -22.53 -1.67
N GLU A 395 65.84 -23.29 -0.75
CA GLU A 395 65.17 -23.77 0.48
C GLU A 395 64.71 -22.59 1.37
N GLN A 396 65.53 -21.55 1.47
CA GLN A 396 65.20 -20.33 2.21
C GLN A 396 63.91 -19.67 1.66
N LYS A 397 63.75 -19.62 0.34
CA LYS A 397 62.54 -19.10 -0.29
C LYS A 397 61.33 -19.98 -0.03
N ALA A 398 61.49 -21.30 -0.02
CA ALA A 398 60.41 -22.22 0.33
C ALA A 398 59.94 -22.04 1.79
N GLN A 399 60.87 -21.88 2.73
CA GLN A 399 60.57 -21.60 4.14
C GLN A 399 59.86 -20.24 4.33
N LEU A 400 60.30 -19.20 3.60
CA LEU A 400 59.63 -17.90 3.61
C LEU A 400 58.20 -17.98 3.05
N LEU A 401 57.98 -18.75 1.97
CA LEU A 401 56.64 -18.97 1.43
C LEU A 401 55.75 -19.79 2.39
N GLN A 402 56.32 -20.74 3.13
CA GLN A 402 55.60 -21.46 4.18
C GLN A 402 55.14 -20.51 5.28
N PHE A 403 56.03 -19.64 5.76
CA PHE A 403 55.67 -18.63 6.77
C PHE A 403 54.61 -17.66 6.24
N LYS A 404 54.69 -17.25 4.97
CA LYS A 404 53.61 -16.47 4.33
C LYS A 404 52.29 -17.21 4.30
N GLY A 405 52.30 -18.48 3.95
CA GLY A 405 51.09 -19.31 3.98
C GLY A 405 50.45 -19.33 5.36
N TYR A 406 51.25 -19.38 6.43
CA TYR A 406 50.77 -19.28 7.80
C TYR A 406 50.16 -17.90 8.11
N LEU A 407 50.83 -16.80 7.74
CA LEU A 407 50.31 -15.44 7.95
C LEU A 407 49.03 -15.16 7.15
N HIS A 408 48.92 -15.76 5.96
CA HIS A 408 47.78 -15.57 5.07
C HIS A 408 46.45 -16.03 5.69
N LEU A 409 46.48 -17.02 6.60
CA LEU A 409 45.30 -17.45 7.35
C LEU A 409 44.70 -16.32 8.21
N PHE A 410 45.56 -15.45 8.76
CA PHE A 410 45.13 -14.27 9.52
C PHE A 410 44.75 -13.12 8.60
N ASP A 411 45.57 -12.86 7.57
CA ASP A 411 45.28 -11.80 6.60
C ASP A 411 43.91 -11.97 5.97
N GLN A 412 43.54 -13.19 5.56
CA GLN A 412 42.26 -13.42 4.88
C GLN A 412 41.07 -13.11 5.79
N ILE A 413 41.10 -13.59 7.04
CA ILE A 413 40.04 -13.30 8.01
C ILE A 413 39.93 -11.79 8.25
N LEU A 414 41.06 -11.09 8.43
CA LEU A 414 41.07 -9.65 8.67
C LEU A 414 40.63 -8.85 7.45
N ALA A 415 41.00 -9.29 6.25
CA ALA A 415 40.54 -8.70 5.00
C ALA A 415 39.02 -8.84 4.87
N ASP A 416 38.47 -10.02 5.13
CA ASP A 416 37.03 -10.27 5.06
C ASP A 416 36.27 -9.46 6.13
N GLN A 417 36.81 -9.32 7.35
CA GLN A 417 36.21 -8.46 8.40
C GLN A 417 36.14 -6.99 7.99
N HIS A 418 37.20 -6.47 7.36
CA HIS A 418 37.17 -5.11 6.81
C HIS A 418 36.15 -4.98 5.68
N LYS A 419 36.03 -6.02 4.84
CA LYS A 419 35.07 -6.03 3.74
C LYS A 419 33.62 -6.11 4.22
N GLN A 420 33.35 -6.63 5.42
CA GLN A 420 31.99 -6.61 5.99
C GLN A 420 31.43 -5.20 6.19
N LEU A 421 32.27 -4.17 6.31
CA LEU A 421 31.80 -2.78 6.40
C LEU A 421 30.98 -2.37 5.16
N ASP A 422 31.32 -2.91 3.99
CA ASP A 422 30.57 -2.66 2.75
C ASP A 422 29.20 -3.37 2.74
N VAL A 423 28.94 -4.33 3.64
CA VAL A 423 27.63 -5.00 3.73
C VAL A 423 26.60 -4.10 4.40
N LEU A 424 27.03 -3.25 5.34
CA LEU A 424 26.12 -2.46 6.19
C LEU A 424 25.16 -1.57 5.38
N PRO A 425 25.60 -0.81 4.36
CA PRO A 425 24.72 0.01 3.53
C PRO A 425 23.66 -0.80 2.77
N HIS A 426 23.86 -2.10 2.57
CA HIS A 426 22.93 -2.93 1.80
C HIS A 426 22.00 -3.78 2.66
N ILE A 427 22.53 -4.35 3.76
CA ILE A 427 21.76 -5.25 4.61
C ILE A 427 20.75 -4.49 5.49
N LEU A 428 21.05 -3.23 5.82
CA LEU A 428 20.16 -2.35 6.59
C LEU A 428 19.25 -1.49 5.72
N ALA A 429 19.49 -1.47 4.40
CA ALA A 429 18.68 -0.74 3.44
C ALA A 429 17.38 -1.48 3.09
N LEU A 430 16.46 -0.74 2.46
CA LEU A 430 15.27 -1.33 1.88
C LEU A 430 15.63 -2.24 0.70
N PRO A 431 14.94 -3.38 0.55
CA PRO A 431 15.23 -4.33 -0.51
C PRO A 431 14.88 -3.73 -1.87
N GLN A 432 15.80 -3.87 -2.82
CA GLN A 432 15.60 -3.39 -4.18
C GLN A 432 14.65 -4.31 -4.95
N CYS A 433 13.57 -3.76 -5.49
CA CYS A 433 12.53 -4.48 -6.23
C CYS A 433 13.11 -5.36 -7.37
N ALA A 434 14.14 -4.86 -8.05
CA ALA A 434 14.82 -5.56 -9.14
C ALA A 434 15.41 -6.93 -8.74
N HIS A 435 15.80 -7.11 -7.48
CA HIS A 435 16.44 -8.34 -7.00
C HIS A 435 15.44 -9.46 -6.69
N PHE A 436 14.22 -9.14 -6.25
CA PHE A 436 13.30 -10.15 -5.72
C PHE A 436 12.01 -10.30 -6.53
N GLU A 437 11.50 -9.25 -7.18
CA GLU A 437 10.13 -9.29 -7.71
C GLU A 437 9.98 -10.26 -8.87
N ARG A 438 11.01 -10.35 -9.74
CA ARG A 438 10.99 -11.29 -10.86
C ARG A 438 11.06 -12.75 -10.39
N LEU A 439 11.88 -13.04 -9.36
CA LEU A 439 11.87 -14.34 -8.68
C LEU A 439 10.50 -14.60 -8.05
N GLY A 440 9.91 -13.59 -7.41
CA GLY A 440 8.57 -13.66 -6.84
C GLY A 440 7.51 -14.07 -7.85
N GLN A 441 7.52 -13.49 -9.05
CA GLN A 441 6.62 -13.87 -10.13
C GLN A 441 6.80 -15.33 -10.58
N ILE A 442 8.04 -15.82 -10.67
CA ILE A 442 8.34 -17.22 -11.00
C ILE A 442 7.80 -18.14 -9.90
N MET A 443 7.99 -17.78 -8.63
CA MET A 443 7.47 -18.56 -7.50
C MET A 443 5.95 -18.48 -7.35
N ASP A 444 5.32 -17.36 -7.71
CA ASP A 444 3.86 -17.22 -7.76
C ASP A 444 3.25 -18.20 -8.78
N ARG A 445 3.93 -18.44 -9.92
CA ARG A 445 3.54 -19.47 -10.89
C ARG A 445 3.64 -20.87 -10.33
N MET A 446 4.69 -21.16 -9.55
CA MET A 446 4.82 -22.45 -8.85
C MET A 446 3.69 -22.64 -7.84
N LEU A 447 3.34 -21.60 -7.07
CA LEU A 447 2.19 -21.63 -6.14
C LEU A 447 0.87 -21.87 -6.88
N ALA A 448 0.73 -21.30 -8.07
CA ALA A 448 -0.38 -21.56 -8.98
C ALA A 448 -0.28 -22.89 -9.74
N SER A 449 0.64 -23.79 -9.38
CA SER A 449 0.83 -25.09 -10.04
C SER A 449 1.04 -24.98 -11.57
N GLU A 450 1.55 -23.85 -12.06
CA GLU A 450 1.84 -23.63 -13.49
C GLU A 450 3.16 -24.31 -13.88
N ALA A 451 3.24 -24.82 -15.12
CA ALA A 451 4.49 -25.34 -15.66
C ALA A 451 5.52 -24.22 -15.88
N LEU A 452 6.81 -24.54 -15.70
CA LEU A 452 7.92 -23.62 -15.95
C LEU A 452 8.57 -23.96 -17.29
N SER A 453 8.70 -22.98 -18.16
CA SER A 453 9.47 -23.13 -19.41
C SER A 453 10.97 -23.08 -19.14
N GLN A 454 11.78 -23.58 -20.08
CA GLN A 454 13.24 -23.53 -19.96
C GLN A 454 13.76 -22.10 -19.74
N ALA A 455 13.18 -21.12 -20.44
CA ALA A 455 13.56 -19.71 -20.27
C ALA A 455 13.30 -19.19 -18.85
N LEU A 456 12.22 -19.64 -18.19
CA LEU A 456 11.94 -19.27 -16.80
C LEU A 456 12.88 -19.98 -15.82
N LEU A 457 13.32 -21.20 -16.13
CA LEU A 457 14.31 -21.92 -15.32
C LEU A 457 15.69 -21.27 -15.43
N ASP A 458 16.13 -20.92 -16.64
CA ASP A 458 17.39 -20.19 -16.85
C ASP A 458 17.36 -18.82 -16.16
N GLU A 459 16.22 -18.12 -16.24
CA GLU A 459 16.03 -16.85 -15.55
C GLU A 459 16.02 -17.02 -14.03
N PHE A 460 15.38 -18.06 -13.49
CA PHE A 460 15.42 -18.38 -12.07
C PHE A 460 16.85 -18.55 -11.57
N TRP A 461 17.64 -19.41 -12.23
CA TRP A 461 19.02 -19.69 -11.84
C TRP A 461 19.93 -18.46 -11.95
N HIS A 462 19.80 -17.70 -13.02
CA HIS A 462 20.54 -16.44 -13.19
C HIS A 462 20.25 -15.42 -12.09
N ARG A 463 19.00 -15.36 -11.61
CA ARG A 463 18.57 -14.39 -10.60
C ARG A 463 18.93 -14.81 -9.18
N VAL A 464 18.89 -16.10 -8.85
CA VAL A 464 19.27 -16.54 -7.50
C VAL A 464 20.76 -16.33 -7.21
N THR A 465 21.63 -16.34 -8.23
CA THR A 465 23.05 -16.00 -8.09
C THR A 465 23.30 -14.49 -8.03
N GLN A 466 22.27 -13.66 -8.22
CA GLN A 466 22.33 -12.20 -8.07
C GLN A 466 21.72 -11.73 -6.74
N LEU A 467 21.30 -12.65 -5.87
CA LEU A 467 20.83 -12.28 -4.54
C LEU A 467 21.96 -11.60 -3.77
N PRO A 468 21.65 -10.56 -2.98
CA PRO A 468 22.67 -9.83 -2.25
C PRO A 468 23.39 -10.76 -1.26
N HIS A 469 24.72 -10.63 -1.19
CA HIS A 469 25.52 -11.31 -0.17
C HIS A 469 25.34 -10.63 1.18
N THR A 470 25.29 -11.43 2.23
CA THR A 470 25.28 -10.97 3.62
C THR A 470 26.66 -11.06 4.27
N GLN A 471 27.60 -11.73 3.60
CA GLN A 471 29.00 -11.73 3.96
C GLN A 471 29.86 -11.52 2.73
N LEU A 472 30.82 -10.59 2.80
CA LEU A 472 31.70 -10.29 1.67
C LEU A 472 33.14 -10.74 1.93
N SER A 473 33.77 -11.32 0.93
CA SER A 473 35.20 -11.60 0.93
C SER A 473 35.96 -10.65 0.02
N GLN A 474 37.22 -10.38 0.36
CA GLN A 474 38.14 -9.69 -0.53
C GLN A 474 39.49 -10.38 -0.60
N ALA A 475 40.16 -10.26 -1.74
CA ALA A 475 41.52 -10.73 -1.89
C ALA A 475 42.47 -9.89 -1.04
N VAL A 476 43.42 -10.56 -0.38
CA VAL A 476 44.58 -9.91 0.21
C VAL A 476 45.50 -9.40 -0.92
N THR A 477 45.61 -8.08 -1.04
CA THR A 477 46.39 -7.42 -2.10
C THR A 477 47.72 -6.88 -1.60
N GLY A 478 48.59 -6.47 -2.54
CA GLY A 478 49.84 -5.80 -2.23
C GLY A 478 50.95 -6.69 -1.66
N ILE A 479 50.79 -8.01 -1.66
CA ILE A 479 51.78 -8.97 -1.14
C ILE A 479 52.42 -9.78 -2.28
N SER A 480 53.73 -10.04 -2.17
CA SER A 480 54.47 -10.84 -3.16
C SER A 480 54.23 -12.34 -2.99
N GLY A 481 54.41 -13.15 -4.04
CA GLY A 481 54.35 -14.62 -3.93
C GLY A 481 52.95 -15.23 -3.70
N VAL A 482 51.86 -14.45 -3.75
CA VAL A 482 50.47 -14.98 -3.67
C VAL A 482 50.19 -16.03 -4.75
N ASN A 483 50.77 -15.85 -5.93
CA ASN A 483 50.65 -16.79 -7.04
C ASN A 483 51.12 -18.20 -6.69
N HIS A 484 51.94 -18.38 -5.65
CA HIS A 484 52.35 -19.69 -5.14
C HIS A 484 51.39 -20.25 -4.10
N LEU A 485 50.68 -19.38 -3.36
CA LEU A 485 49.75 -19.77 -2.30
C LEU A 485 48.37 -20.14 -2.87
N VAL A 486 47.89 -19.36 -3.84
CA VAL A 486 46.52 -19.45 -4.37
C VAL A 486 46.52 -19.83 -5.86
N LYS A 487 47.58 -20.51 -6.32
CA LYS A 487 47.87 -20.75 -7.74
C LYS A 487 46.70 -21.31 -8.56
N GLN A 488 45.92 -22.22 -7.98
CA GLN A 488 44.85 -22.92 -8.67
C GLN A 488 43.60 -22.07 -8.88
N VAL A 489 43.40 -21.04 -8.05
CA VAL A 489 42.19 -20.18 -8.05
C VAL A 489 42.57 -18.71 -8.10
N LEU A 490 43.76 -18.38 -8.62
CA LEU A 490 44.35 -17.05 -8.52
C LEU A 490 43.51 -15.98 -9.21
N GLU A 491 42.94 -16.28 -10.38
CA GLU A 491 42.10 -15.35 -11.13
C GLU A 491 40.79 -15.05 -10.39
N ASP A 492 40.08 -16.10 -9.95
CA ASP A 492 38.82 -15.97 -9.19
C ASP A 492 39.04 -15.30 -7.84
N TYR A 493 40.13 -15.67 -7.15
CA TYR A 493 40.52 -15.10 -5.87
C TYR A 493 40.87 -13.62 -6.00
N ALA A 494 41.59 -13.21 -7.05
CA ALA A 494 41.91 -11.81 -7.27
C ALA A 494 40.67 -10.94 -7.51
N GLN A 495 39.60 -11.51 -8.07
CA GLN A 495 38.35 -10.79 -8.33
C GLN A 495 37.40 -10.76 -7.13
N SER A 496 37.26 -11.88 -6.41
CA SER A 496 36.19 -12.08 -5.42
C SER A 496 36.66 -12.64 -4.07
N GLY A 497 37.97 -12.72 -3.83
CA GLY A 497 38.50 -13.34 -2.62
C GLY A 497 38.06 -14.80 -2.49
N LEU A 498 37.69 -15.22 -1.29
CA LEU A 498 37.13 -16.54 -0.99
C LEU A 498 35.60 -16.48 -0.85
N GLN A 499 34.92 -15.66 -1.66
CA GLN A 499 33.48 -15.39 -1.53
C GLN A 499 32.66 -16.69 -1.48
N GLN A 500 32.88 -17.62 -2.42
CA GLN A 500 32.09 -18.86 -2.49
C GLN A 500 32.32 -19.80 -1.29
N GLN A 501 33.48 -19.71 -0.63
CA GLN A 501 33.76 -20.48 0.58
C GLN A 501 33.20 -19.80 1.84
N LEU A 502 33.19 -18.47 1.87
CA LEU A 502 32.63 -17.68 2.96
C LEU A 502 31.09 -17.75 2.96
N GLU A 503 30.49 -17.49 1.80
CA GLU A 503 29.06 -17.54 1.56
C GLU A 503 28.79 -17.84 0.07
N ALA A 504 28.48 -19.10 -0.22
CA ALA A 504 28.09 -19.54 -1.56
C ALA A 504 26.74 -18.96 -1.99
N ASP A 505 26.61 -18.73 -3.29
CA ASP A 505 25.37 -18.27 -3.91
C ASP A 505 24.21 -19.24 -3.65
N PHE A 506 23.05 -18.66 -3.34
CA PHE A 506 21.81 -19.40 -3.09
C PHE A 506 22.01 -20.53 -2.06
N SER A 507 22.83 -20.31 -1.04
CA SER A 507 23.02 -21.22 0.09
C SER A 507 21.95 -21.04 1.17
N VAL A 508 21.72 -22.07 1.98
CA VAL A 508 20.85 -22.00 3.17
C VAL A 508 21.34 -20.91 4.13
N ALA A 509 22.66 -20.74 4.29
CA ALA A 509 23.24 -19.71 5.14
C ALA A 509 22.90 -18.28 4.65
N GLN A 510 23.12 -18.00 3.36
CA GLN A 510 22.79 -16.71 2.75
C GLN A 510 21.30 -16.41 2.91
N LEU A 511 20.43 -17.34 2.51
CA LEU A 511 18.99 -17.14 2.57
C LEU A 511 18.46 -16.98 3.99
N THR A 512 19.05 -17.67 4.98
CA THR A 512 18.68 -17.52 6.39
C THR A 512 19.02 -16.12 6.89
N ARG A 513 20.25 -15.65 6.64
CA ARG A 513 20.68 -14.31 7.07
C ARG A 513 19.88 -13.19 6.38
N LEU A 514 19.57 -13.35 5.10
CA LEU A 514 18.68 -12.43 4.37
C LEU A 514 17.29 -12.37 5.01
N ASN A 515 16.73 -13.53 5.38
CA ASN A 515 15.45 -13.59 6.08
C ASN A 515 15.50 -12.92 7.47
N ASP A 516 16.58 -13.14 8.22
CA ASP A 516 16.76 -12.57 9.55
C ASP A 516 16.95 -11.04 9.49
N SER A 517 17.71 -10.54 8.51
CA SER A 517 17.84 -9.10 8.28
C SER A 517 16.48 -8.46 8.00
N LEU A 518 15.71 -9.01 7.06
CA LEU A 518 14.39 -8.46 6.76
C LEU A 518 13.42 -8.58 7.94
N ALA A 519 13.52 -9.64 8.74
CA ALA A 519 12.74 -9.76 9.96
C ALA A 519 13.09 -8.67 10.97
N HIS A 520 14.38 -8.32 11.09
CA HIS A 520 14.83 -7.19 11.91
C HIS A 520 14.29 -5.85 11.38
N LEU A 521 14.33 -5.62 10.06
CA LEU A 521 13.78 -4.40 9.46
C LEU A 521 12.26 -4.29 9.64
N LEU A 522 11.51 -5.37 9.42
CA LEU A 522 10.06 -5.41 9.65
C LEU A 522 9.69 -5.20 11.13
N ALA A 523 10.53 -5.65 12.07
CA ALA A 523 10.30 -5.46 13.49
C ALA A 523 10.27 -3.98 13.90
N ARG A 524 10.94 -3.09 13.15
CA ARG A 524 10.86 -1.63 13.36
C ARG A 524 9.44 -1.08 13.19
N PHE A 525 8.60 -1.76 12.41
CA PHE A 525 7.19 -1.43 12.20
C PHE A 525 6.25 -2.31 13.05
N ALA A 526 6.78 -3.08 14.01
CA ALA A 526 6.06 -4.09 14.77
C ALA A 526 5.35 -5.15 13.90
N VAL A 527 5.88 -5.41 12.70
CA VAL A 527 5.32 -6.38 11.75
C VAL A 527 6.06 -7.70 11.86
N LYS A 528 5.30 -8.81 11.95
CA LYS A 528 5.83 -10.17 11.93
C LYS A 528 4.92 -11.07 11.10
N LEU A 529 5.51 -11.70 10.09
CA LEU A 529 4.83 -12.70 9.25
C LEU A 529 4.51 -13.99 10.05
N PRO A 530 3.48 -14.74 9.64
CA PRO A 530 3.19 -16.05 10.20
C PRO A 530 4.38 -17.02 10.09
N ASN A 531 4.37 -18.06 10.93
CA ASN A 531 5.36 -19.12 10.84
C ASN A 531 5.31 -19.76 9.44
N ALA A 532 6.46 -19.93 8.78
CA ALA A 532 6.54 -20.45 7.43
C ALA A 532 6.00 -21.89 7.28
N ASN A 533 6.06 -22.71 8.34
CA ASN A 533 5.40 -24.03 8.36
C ASN A 533 3.88 -23.90 8.26
N LEU A 534 3.36 -22.77 8.76
CA LEU A 534 2.01 -22.22 8.59
C LEU A 534 1.57 -22.20 7.13
N LEU A 535 2.45 -21.63 6.30
CA LEU A 535 2.17 -21.17 4.95
C LEU A 535 2.17 -22.29 3.91
N LYS A 536 2.48 -23.52 4.29
CA LYS A 536 2.42 -24.73 3.44
C LYS A 536 3.21 -24.68 2.13
N TYR A 537 4.25 -23.84 2.04
CA TYR A 537 5.12 -23.75 0.85
C TYR A 537 5.80 -25.06 0.47
N ARG A 538 6.20 -25.86 1.46
CA ARG A 538 6.85 -27.16 1.24
C ARG A 538 5.98 -28.12 0.43
N GLU A 539 4.67 -28.10 0.65
CA GLU A 539 3.70 -28.97 -0.04
C GLU A 539 3.64 -28.65 -1.54
N VAL A 540 3.84 -27.38 -1.93
CA VAL A 540 3.79 -26.97 -3.34
C VAL A 540 5.17 -27.06 -4.01
N PHE A 541 6.21 -26.50 -3.40
CA PHE A 541 7.54 -26.49 -4.01
C PHE A 541 8.16 -27.89 -4.12
N GLY A 542 7.68 -28.86 -3.32
CA GLY A 542 8.07 -30.27 -3.45
C GLY A 542 7.88 -30.82 -4.88
N PHE A 543 6.84 -30.37 -5.59
CA PHE A 543 6.57 -30.80 -6.97
C PHE A 543 7.57 -30.24 -7.99
N TYR A 544 8.26 -29.15 -7.66
CA TYR A 544 9.18 -28.47 -8.56
C TYR A 544 10.65 -28.84 -8.33
N VAL A 545 10.97 -29.56 -7.24
CA VAL A 545 12.35 -29.94 -6.89
C VAL A 545 13.03 -30.68 -8.04
N HIS A 546 12.35 -31.66 -8.65
CA HIS A 546 12.91 -32.42 -9.76
C HIS A 546 13.07 -31.58 -11.04
N VAL A 547 12.13 -30.68 -11.31
CA VAL A 547 12.15 -29.82 -12.52
C VAL A 547 13.28 -28.79 -12.43
N ILE A 548 13.41 -28.12 -11.28
CA ILE A 548 14.43 -27.10 -11.03
C ILE A 548 15.81 -27.75 -10.89
N GLY A 549 15.91 -28.86 -10.15
CA GLY A 549 17.16 -29.57 -9.89
C GLY A 549 17.72 -30.34 -11.09
N ALA A 550 16.93 -30.57 -12.15
CA ALA A 550 17.42 -31.18 -13.38
C ALA A 550 18.35 -30.26 -14.19
N CYS A 551 18.39 -28.96 -13.89
CA CYS A 551 19.28 -28.01 -14.55
C CYS A 551 20.70 -28.07 -13.94
N HIS A 552 21.74 -28.09 -14.78
CA HIS A 552 23.15 -28.09 -14.34
C HIS A 552 23.66 -26.71 -13.86
N GLN A 553 22.77 -25.82 -13.42
CA GLN A 553 23.07 -24.43 -13.06
C GLN A 553 22.93 -24.14 -11.56
N ASP A 554 22.62 -25.15 -10.74
CA ASP A 554 22.52 -24.98 -9.29
C ASP A 554 23.90 -24.70 -8.67
N PRO A 555 24.13 -23.51 -8.07
CA PRO A 555 25.41 -23.17 -7.46
C PRO A 555 25.71 -24.00 -6.20
N ASN A 556 24.70 -24.64 -5.57
CA ASN A 556 24.86 -25.34 -4.30
C ASN A 556 24.10 -26.68 -4.26
N VAL A 557 24.51 -27.61 -5.13
CA VAL A 557 23.89 -28.93 -5.31
C VAL A 557 23.93 -29.81 -4.04
N GLN A 558 24.83 -29.53 -3.10
CA GLN A 558 24.99 -30.34 -1.89
C GLN A 558 23.90 -30.07 -0.83
N GLU A 559 23.20 -28.95 -0.94
CA GLU A 559 22.17 -28.52 0.01
C GLU A 559 20.75 -28.83 -0.47
N ASP A 560 19.84 -29.08 0.48
CA ASP A 560 18.42 -29.37 0.22
C ASP A 560 17.75 -28.22 -0.56
N LEU A 561 17.50 -28.44 -1.85
CA LEU A 561 16.87 -27.48 -2.75
C LEU A 561 15.46 -27.10 -2.26
N LEU A 562 14.70 -28.01 -1.67
CA LEU A 562 13.35 -27.71 -1.18
C LEU A 562 13.39 -26.71 -0.02
N LEU A 563 14.34 -26.88 0.90
CA LEU A 563 14.55 -25.94 1.98
C LEU A 563 14.94 -24.55 1.44
N ARG A 564 15.85 -24.49 0.47
CA ARG A 564 16.29 -23.24 -0.16
C ARG A 564 15.15 -22.52 -0.88
N LEU A 565 14.30 -23.24 -1.63
CA LEU A 565 13.09 -22.67 -2.24
C LEU A 565 12.14 -22.09 -1.19
N VAL A 566 11.92 -22.79 -0.08
CA VAL A 566 11.06 -22.30 1.00
C VAL A 566 11.65 -21.05 1.67
N LEU A 567 12.96 -20.99 1.89
CA LEU A 567 13.63 -19.80 2.45
C LEU A 567 13.61 -18.62 1.46
N LEU A 568 13.83 -18.88 0.17
CA LEU A 568 13.72 -17.86 -0.88
C LEU A 568 12.32 -17.26 -0.92
N ARG A 569 11.27 -18.09 -0.83
CA ARG A 569 9.90 -17.58 -0.80
C ARG A 569 9.66 -16.66 0.40
N GLN A 570 10.13 -17.07 1.58
CA GLN A 570 10.01 -16.24 2.78
C GLN A 570 10.74 -14.91 2.66
N TYR A 571 11.91 -14.91 2.02
CA TYR A 571 12.68 -13.69 1.74
C TYR A 571 11.86 -12.76 0.84
N ILE A 572 11.33 -13.27 -0.27
CA ILE A 572 10.51 -12.51 -1.22
C ILE A 572 9.26 -11.93 -0.55
N ASP A 573 8.53 -12.72 0.26
CA ASP A 573 7.32 -12.25 0.94
C ASP A 573 7.65 -11.12 1.95
N LYS A 574 8.77 -11.25 2.68
CA LYS A 574 9.27 -10.18 3.56
C LYS A 574 9.66 -8.92 2.79
N CYS A 575 10.35 -9.08 1.66
CA CYS A 575 10.71 -7.96 0.78
C CYS A 575 9.47 -7.20 0.33
N ARG A 576 8.50 -7.92 -0.27
CA ARG A 576 7.23 -7.35 -0.74
C ARG A 576 6.48 -6.63 0.37
N LEU A 577 6.42 -7.21 1.57
CA LEU A 577 5.76 -6.59 2.71
C LEU A 577 6.49 -5.31 3.19
N LEU A 578 7.82 -5.36 3.29
CA LEU A 578 8.62 -4.22 3.72
C LEU A 578 8.52 -3.05 2.73
N THR A 579 8.54 -3.32 1.42
CA THR A 579 8.37 -2.28 0.38
C THR A 579 6.98 -1.64 0.38
N GLU A 580 5.98 -2.33 0.94
CA GLU A 580 4.58 -1.86 0.95
C GLU A 580 4.15 -1.32 2.31
N VAL A 581 5.01 -1.37 3.35
CA VAL A 581 4.61 -1.09 4.73
C VAL A 581 4.04 0.31 4.92
N GLY A 582 4.61 1.31 4.22
CA GLY A 582 4.13 2.69 4.24
C GLY A 582 2.71 2.82 3.69
N LEU A 583 2.49 2.32 2.47
CA LEU A 583 1.17 2.30 1.81
C LEU A 583 0.12 1.53 2.60
N LEU A 584 0.51 0.40 3.22
CA LEU A 584 -0.37 -0.42 4.05
C LEU A 584 -0.70 0.25 5.39
N GLY A 585 0.22 1.08 5.92
CA GLY A 585 0.02 1.88 7.12
C GLY A 585 -1.02 2.99 6.89
N GLU A 586 -0.80 3.81 5.85
CA GLU A 586 -1.66 4.94 5.47
C GLU A 586 -3.10 4.48 5.17
N ASN A 587 -3.26 3.28 4.61
CA ASN A 587 -4.56 2.83 4.09
C ASN A 587 -5.15 1.63 4.85
N ARG A 588 -4.75 1.36 6.10
CA ARG A 588 -5.04 0.08 6.80
C ARG A 588 -6.50 -0.41 6.71
N CYS A 589 -7.48 0.50 6.75
CA CYS A 589 -8.91 0.18 6.71
C CYS A 589 -9.62 0.74 5.46
N ARG A 590 -8.89 1.10 4.40
CA ARG A 590 -9.46 1.63 3.16
C ARG A 590 -10.43 0.61 2.55
N GLY A 591 -11.65 1.04 2.25
CA GLY A 591 -12.68 0.24 1.57
C GLY A 591 -12.49 0.21 0.06
N PHE A 592 -13.37 -0.51 -0.63
CA PHE A 592 -13.36 -0.60 -2.10
C PHE A 592 -13.65 0.77 -2.77
N ASP A 593 -12.81 1.19 -3.72
CA ASP A 593 -13.07 2.35 -4.59
C ASP A 593 -13.99 1.95 -5.77
N TYR A 594 -15.29 2.10 -5.55
CA TYR A 594 -16.32 1.83 -6.55
C TYR A 594 -16.34 2.83 -7.73
N LEU A 595 -15.59 3.93 -7.66
CA LEU A 595 -15.48 4.91 -8.75
C LEU A 595 -14.25 4.69 -9.64
N SER A 596 -13.36 3.76 -9.28
CA SER A 596 -12.15 3.47 -10.06
C SER A 596 -12.47 3.30 -11.56
N LYS A 597 -11.52 3.70 -12.41
CA LYS A 597 -11.62 3.55 -13.87
C LYS A 597 -11.60 2.09 -14.29
N GLU A 598 -10.93 1.24 -13.50
CA GLU A 598 -10.85 -0.19 -13.72
C GLU A 598 -11.30 -0.96 -12.46
N PRO A 599 -12.59 -0.86 -12.08
CA PRO A 599 -13.05 -1.41 -10.81
C PRO A 599 -12.86 -2.94 -10.74
N LYS A 600 -12.69 -3.63 -11.88
CA LYS A 600 -12.42 -5.07 -11.91
C LYS A 600 -11.01 -5.42 -11.44
N THR A 601 -10.02 -4.58 -11.70
CA THR A 601 -8.60 -4.82 -11.41
C THR A 601 -8.11 -4.01 -10.21
N ASP A 602 -8.80 -2.92 -9.87
CA ASP A 602 -8.46 -1.97 -8.81
C ASP A 602 -9.54 -1.92 -7.71
N HIS A 603 -9.92 -3.11 -7.19
CA HIS A 603 -11.01 -3.23 -6.20
C HIS A 603 -10.57 -3.46 -4.77
N LEU A 604 -9.27 -3.59 -4.52
CA LEU A 604 -8.86 -4.12 -3.24
C LEU A 604 -8.60 -3.01 -2.22
N ALA A 605 -9.40 -3.08 -1.17
CA ALA A 605 -9.10 -2.52 0.13
C ALA A 605 -7.64 -2.86 0.54
N SER A 606 -6.93 -1.88 1.09
CA SER A 606 -5.58 -2.10 1.65
C SER A 606 -5.59 -3.09 2.82
N LEU A 607 -6.73 -3.25 3.52
CA LEU A 607 -6.97 -4.34 4.47
C LEU A 607 -6.73 -5.71 3.83
N SER A 608 -7.34 -5.95 2.67
CA SER A 608 -7.21 -7.21 1.96
C SER A 608 -5.78 -7.43 1.48
N ARG A 609 -5.09 -6.38 1.01
CA ARG A 609 -3.68 -6.46 0.61
C ARG A 609 -2.79 -6.86 1.79
N LEU A 610 -3.02 -6.31 2.98
CA LEU A 610 -2.30 -6.67 4.19
C LEU A 610 -2.50 -8.15 4.56
N ILE A 611 -3.74 -8.63 4.52
CA ILE A 611 -4.07 -10.05 4.79
C ILE A 611 -3.39 -10.96 3.76
N MET A 612 -3.49 -10.63 2.48
CA MET A 612 -2.84 -11.37 1.39
C MET A 612 -1.32 -11.48 1.56
N ARG A 613 -0.66 -10.37 1.94
CA ARG A 613 0.79 -10.37 2.20
C ARG A 613 1.17 -11.27 3.36
N ASN A 614 0.35 -11.34 4.41
CA ASN A 614 0.59 -12.26 5.53
C ASN A 614 0.40 -13.74 5.16
N LEU A 615 -0.41 -14.04 4.16
CA LEU A 615 -0.69 -15.40 3.70
C LEU A 615 0.21 -15.85 2.53
N GLY A 616 1.02 -14.94 1.99
CA GLY A 616 1.81 -15.17 0.79
C GLY A 616 0.95 -15.45 -0.43
N PHE A 617 -0.18 -14.75 -0.56
CA PHE A 617 -1.03 -14.81 -1.75
C PHE A 617 -0.43 -13.98 -2.88
N SER A 618 -0.80 -14.32 -4.11
CA SER A 618 -0.34 -13.66 -5.33
C SER A 618 -0.98 -12.28 -5.50
N HIS A 619 -0.49 -11.49 -6.47
CA HIS A 619 -1.04 -10.15 -6.77
C HIS A 619 -2.43 -10.19 -7.43
N GLN A 620 -3.18 -9.09 -7.36
CA GLN A 620 -4.59 -8.97 -7.76
C GLN A 620 -4.86 -8.96 -9.27
N GLY A 621 -3.86 -8.66 -10.11
CA GLY A 621 -3.96 -8.73 -11.58
C GLY A 621 -4.17 -10.15 -12.14
N GLN A 622 -4.67 -11.03 -11.29
CA GLN A 622 -4.85 -12.46 -11.44
C GLN A 622 -6.30 -12.83 -11.09
N MET A 623 -7.26 -11.93 -11.28
CA MET A 623 -8.69 -12.26 -11.24
C MET A 623 -9.22 -12.32 -12.67
N PRO A 624 -10.14 -13.25 -13.00
CA PRO A 624 -10.90 -14.15 -12.11
C PRO A 624 -10.12 -15.37 -11.58
N LEU A 625 -10.37 -15.73 -10.32
CA LEU A 625 -9.78 -16.88 -9.62
C LEU A 625 -10.26 -18.21 -10.19
N ALA A 626 -11.53 -18.34 -10.60
CA ALA A 626 -12.07 -19.61 -11.07
C ALA A 626 -11.34 -20.20 -12.30
N THR A 627 -10.59 -19.37 -13.04
CA THR A 627 -9.94 -19.76 -14.30
C THR A 627 -8.53 -20.34 -14.13
N HIS A 628 -7.97 -20.29 -12.92
CA HIS A 628 -6.60 -20.74 -12.66
C HIS A 628 -6.40 -21.09 -11.18
N ASN A 629 -5.21 -21.56 -10.82
CA ASN A 629 -4.87 -21.95 -9.44
C ASN A 629 -4.18 -20.85 -8.63
N ARG A 630 -4.27 -19.59 -9.08
CA ARG A 630 -3.70 -18.46 -8.33
C ARG A 630 -4.53 -18.18 -7.09
N GLU A 631 -3.83 -17.96 -5.99
CA GLU A 631 -4.43 -17.83 -4.66
C GLU A 631 -4.64 -16.36 -4.32
N SER A 632 -5.89 -16.01 -4.01
CA SER A 632 -6.35 -14.68 -3.56
C SER A 632 -7.75 -14.84 -2.93
N PHE A 633 -8.39 -13.74 -2.57
CA PHE A 633 -9.79 -13.71 -2.13
C PHE A 633 -10.50 -12.41 -2.51
N TYR A 634 -11.83 -12.46 -2.54
CA TYR A 634 -12.69 -11.28 -2.67
C TYR A 634 -13.16 -10.83 -1.29
N LEU A 635 -13.14 -9.52 -1.02
CA LEU A 635 -13.71 -8.94 0.19
C LEU A 635 -14.98 -8.18 -0.19
N LEU A 636 -16.13 -8.63 0.31
CA LEU A 636 -17.41 -7.94 0.13
C LEU A 636 -17.81 -7.25 1.42
N GLU A 637 -18.33 -6.03 1.28
CA GLU A 637 -18.83 -5.20 2.37
C GLU A 637 -20.35 -5.33 2.37
N SER A 638 -20.96 -5.81 3.46
CA SER A 638 -22.42 -6.00 3.52
C SER A 638 -23.17 -4.69 3.27
N ASP A 639 -22.65 -3.59 3.81
CA ASP A 639 -23.23 -2.26 3.67
C ASP A 639 -23.35 -1.82 2.19
N LEU A 640 -22.42 -2.23 1.31
CA LEU A 640 -22.49 -1.90 -0.13
C LEU A 640 -23.47 -2.80 -0.89
N LEU A 641 -23.78 -3.99 -0.37
CA LEU A 641 -24.67 -4.95 -1.02
C LEU A 641 -26.13 -4.62 -0.74
N THR A 642 -26.51 -4.49 0.53
CA THR A 642 -27.87 -4.12 0.96
C THR A 642 -27.86 -3.36 2.29
N SER A 643 -29.05 -2.94 2.75
CA SER A 643 -29.25 -2.36 4.09
C SER A 643 -29.63 -3.39 5.16
N ALA A 644 -29.73 -4.69 4.82
CA ALA A 644 -30.25 -5.73 5.70
C ALA A 644 -29.23 -6.23 6.72
N THR A 645 -27.95 -6.36 6.33
CA THR A 645 -26.86 -6.64 7.26
C THR A 645 -25.79 -5.56 7.16
N THR A 646 -25.29 -5.10 8.31
CA THR A 646 -24.32 -4.00 8.39
C THR A 646 -23.15 -4.37 9.27
N GLY A 647 -22.02 -3.71 9.03
CA GLY A 647 -20.82 -3.96 9.81
C GLY A 647 -20.23 -5.36 9.61
N HIS A 648 -20.57 -6.04 8.50
CA HIS A 648 -20.15 -7.40 8.21
C HIS A 648 -19.32 -7.46 6.93
N LEU A 649 -18.21 -8.21 6.99
CA LEU A 649 -17.32 -8.48 5.86
C LEU A 649 -17.41 -9.94 5.44
N TYR A 650 -17.52 -10.20 4.13
CA TYR A 650 -17.49 -11.54 3.58
C TYR A 650 -16.20 -11.73 2.77
N CYS A 651 -15.33 -12.63 3.23
CA CYS A 651 -14.11 -13.03 2.55
C CYS A 651 -14.40 -14.28 1.71
N VAL A 652 -14.60 -14.12 0.40
CA VAL A 652 -14.89 -15.23 -0.53
C VAL A 652 -13.58 -15.80 -1.07
N LEU A 653 -13.31 -17.07 -0.73
CA LEU A 653 -12.04 -17.76 -0.93
C LEU A 653 -12.21 -19.02 -1.80
N PRO A 654 -11.21 -19.33 -2.65
CA PRO A 654 -11.20 -20.60 -3.36
C PRO A 654 -10.84 -21.75 -2.43
N ASN A 655 -11.39 -22.94 -2.68
CA ASN A 655 -11.19 -24.11 -1.82
C ASN A 655 -10.36 -25.24 -2.45
N TRP A 656 -9.83 -25.04 -3.66
CA TRP A 656 -9.27 -26.11 -4.50
C TRP A 656 -7.76 -26.09 -4.70
N THR A 657 -7.04 -25.02 -4.35
CA THR A 657 -5.58 -25.00 -4.50
C THR A 657 -4.92 -25.89 -3.44
N THR A 658 -3.70 -26.35 -3.68
CA THR A 658 -2.98 -27.25 -2.76
C THR A 658 -2.97 -26.72 -1.32
N ARG A 659 -2.71 -25.42 -1.12
CA ARG A 659 -2.73 -24.83 0.22
C ARG A 659 -4.15 -24.64 0.75
N LEU A 660 -5.07 -24.13 -0.07
CA LEU A 660 -6.44 -23.83 0.36
C LEU A 660 -7.33 -25.07 0.51
N GLN A 661 -6.89 -26.25 0.07
CA GLN A 661 -7.50 -27.53 0.47
C GLN A 661 -7.07 -27.97 1.86
N ASN A 662 -5.92 -27.51 2.36
CA ASN A 662 -5.37 -27.94 3.63
C ASN A 662 -6.14 -27.31 4.82
N PRO A 663 -6.78 -28.10 5.70
CA PRO A 663 -7.57 -27.56 6.81
C PRO A 663 -6.76 -26.69 7.77
N ALA A 664 -5.49 -27.03 8.01
CA ALA A 664 -4.62 -26.23 8.88
C ALA A 664 -4.30 -24.86 8.28
N PHE A 665 -4.20 -24.77 6.94
CA PHE A 665 -4.00 -23.50 6.26
C PHE A 665 -5.27 -22.65 6.25
N ARG A 666 -6.46 -23.25 6.10
CA ARG A 666 -7.74 -22.52 6.24
C ARG A 666 -7.88 -21.86 7.61
N VAL A 667 -7.54 -22.58 8.68
CA VAL A 667 -7.51 -22.01 10.05
C VAL A 667 -6.53 -20.85 10.14
N LEU A 668 -5.37 -20.92 9.47
CA LEU A 668 -4.44 -19.79 9.40
C LEU A 668 -5.08 -18.59 8.67
N VAL A 669 -5.71 -18.80 7.50
CA VAL A 669 -6.40 -17.75 6.74
C VAL A 669 -7.44 -17.06 7.61
N GLU A 670 -8.34 -17.83 8.22
CA GLU A 670 -9.40 -17.32 9.10
C GLU A 670 -8.81 -16.56 10.29
N SER A 671 -7.72 -17.05 10.88
CA SER A 671 -7.02 -16.34 11.96
C SER A 671 -6.42 -15.00 11.52
N GLN A 672 -5.90 -14.90 10.28
CA GLN A 672 -5.35 -13.66 9.76
C GLN A 672 -6.45 -12.65 9.44
N VAL A 673 -7.57 -13.10 8.87
CA VAL A 673 -8.77 -12.27 8.66
C VAL A 673 -9.27 -11.73 10.01
N ALA A 674 -9.42 -12.58 11.02
CA ALA A 674 -9.87 -12.18 12.35
C ALA A 674 -8.88 -11.26 13.08
N LYS A 675 -7.58 -11.39 12.85
CA LYS A 675 -6.53 -10.54 13.43
C LYS A 675 -6.52 -9.14 12.83
N HIS A 676 -6.77 -9.02 11.53
CA HIS A 676 -6.62 -7.77 10.79
C HIS A 676 -7.92 -7.00 10.57
N ARG A 677 -9.09 -7.63 10.73
CA ARG A 677 -10.38 -6.93 10.66
C ARG A 677 -10.46 -5.79 11.69
N PRO A 678 -11.14 -4.68 11.38
CA PRO A 678 -11.48 -3.66 12.37
C PRO A 678 -12.27 -4.25 13.53
N LEU A 679 -12.00 -3.77 14.76
CA LEU A 679 -12.57 -4.36 15.99
C LEU A 679 -14.10 -4.38 16.00
N HIS A 680 -14.72 -3.33 15.43
CA HIS A 680 -16.16 -3.13 15.40
C HIS A 680 -16.88 -3.88 14.25
N LEU A 681 -16.14 -4.52 13.34
CA LEU A 681 -16.70 -5.26 12.20
C LEU A 681 -16.59 -6.77 12.41
N SER A 682 -17.61 -7.54 12.02
CA SER A 682 -17.46 -9.00 11.89
C SER A 682 -16.92 -9.38 10.52
N ALA A 683 -16.26 -10.54 10.42
CA ALA A 683 -15.79 -11.07 9.15
C ALA A 683 -16.00 -12.58 9.10
N GLU A 684 -16.48 -13.09 7.96
CA GLU A 684 -16.69 -14.51 7.70
C GLU A 684 -15.94 -14.97 6.45
N CYS A 685 -15.37 -16.17 6.49
CA CYS A 685 -14.68 -16.77 5.36
C CYS A 685 -15.59 -17.78 4.65
N ILE A 686 -15.87 -17.54 3.38
CA ILE A 686 -16.74 -18.38 2.55
C ILE A 686 -15.87 -19.14 1.56
N TRP A 687 -15.88 -20.47 1.66
CA TRP A 687 -15.01 -21.35 0.88
C TRP A 687 -15.76 -21.96 -0.30
N LEU A 688 -15.45 -21.51 -1.52
CA LEU A 688 -16.15 -21.92 -2.74
C LEU A 688 -15.35 -22.94 -3.56
N THR A 689 -16.06 -23.90 -4.18
CA THR A 689 -15.50 -24.73 -5.26
C THR A 689 -15.24 -23.89 -6.50
N ARG A 690 -14.54 -24.46 -7.49
CA ARG A 690 -14.25 -23.73 -8.74
C ARG A 690 -15.53 -23.35 -9.48
N GLU A 691 -16.49 -24.26 -9.52
CA GLU A 691 -17.80 -24.05 -10.15
C GLU A 691 -18.57 -22.93 -9.44
N GLN A 692 -18.62 -22.98 -8.10
CA GLN A 692 -19.27 -21.97 -7.27
C GLN A 692 -18.59 -20.60 -7.41
N MET A 693 -17.25 -20.55 -7.37
CA MET A 693 -16.50 -19.30 -7.57
C MET A 693 -16.79 -18.69 -8.94
N SER A 694 -16.91 -19.51 -10.00
CA SER A 694 -17.25 -19.01 -11.34
C SER A 694 -18.63 -18.35 -11.38
N LEU A 695 -19.64 -18.94 -10.72
CA LEU A 695 -20.98 -18.34 -10.61
C LEU A 695 -20.94 -17.04 -9.80
N PHE A 696 -20.24 -17.07 -8.65
CA PHE A 696 -20.03 -15.89 -7.81
C PHE A 696 -19.36 -14.76 -8.59
N GLU A 697 -18.25 -15.01 -9.29
CA GLU A 697 -17.50 -13.98 -10.03
C GLU A 697 -18.33 -13.35 -11.15
N ARG A 698 -19.11 -14.16 -11.88
CA ARG A 698 -20.05 -13.65 -12.90
C ARG A 698 -21.04 -12.66 -12.30
N LEU A 699 -21.65 -13.03 -11.17
CA LEU A 699 -22.63 -12.19 -10.49
C LEU A 699 -21.97 -10.95 -9.85
N TYR A 700 -20.81 -11.12 -9.20
CA TYR A 700 -20.03 -10.08 -8.56
C TYR A 700 -19.59 -9.01 -9.56
N PHE A 701 -19.02 -9.40 -10.70
CA PHE A 701 -18.63 -8.43 -11.73
C PHE A 701 -19.84 -7.77 -12.42
N GLY A 702 -20.97 -8.46 -12.49
CA GLY A 702 -22.25 -7.88 -12.89
C GLY A 702 -22.69 -6.79 -11.93
N TRP A 703 -22.78 -7.11 -10.64
CA TRP A 703 -23.07 -6.14 -9.56
C TRP A 703 -22.13 -4.95 -9.60
N LEU A 704 -20.83 -5.20 -9.68
CA LEU A 704 -19.80 -4.17 -9.70
C LEU A 704 -19.99 -3.14 -10.81
N ASN A 705 -20.44 -3.60 -11.99
CA ASN A 705 -20.71 -2.74 -13.13
C ASN A 705 -21.91 -1.82 -12.86
N PHE A 706 -23.03 -2.39 -12.40
CA PHE A 706 -24.24 -1.62 -12.09
C PHE A 706 -24.03 -0.70 -10.89
N TYR A 707 -23.38 -1.18 -9.84
CA TYR A 707 -23.10 -0.42 -8.63
C TYR A 707 -22.16 0.76 -8.94
N GLY A 708 -21.04 0.53 -9.63
CA GLY A 708 -20.12 1.60 -10.02
C GLY A 708 -20.79 2.65 -10.92
N GLN A 709 -21.64 2.23 -11.86
CA GLN A 709 -22.42 3.17 -12.68
C GLN A 709 -23.45 3.94 -11.85
N ALA A 710 -24.21 3.26 -11.00
CA ALA A 710 -25.19 3.89 -10.12
C ALA A 710 -24.54 4.95 -9.22
N GLN A 711 -23.33 4.69 -8.71
CA GLN A 711 -22.60 5.69 -7.92
C GLN A 711 -22.15 6.88 -8.77
N ARG A 712 -21.57 6.66 -9.97
CA ARG A 712 -21.15 7.77 -10.85
C ARG A 712 -22.31 8.70 -11.24
N GLU A 713 -23.49 8.13 -11.42
CA GLU A 713 -24.68 8.85 -11.89
C GLU A 713 -25.65 9.19 -10.74
N ARG A 714 -25.28 8.96 -9.47
CA ARG A 714 -26.18 9.11 -8.31
C ARG A 714 -26.77 10.51 -8.14
N PHE A 715 -26.06 11.52 -8.62
CA PHE A 715 -26.48 12.92 -8.54
C PHE A 715 -27.16 13.43 -9.83
N ALA A 716 -27.31 12.58 -10.84
CA ALA A 716 -28.01 12.91 -12.08
C ALA A 716 -29.47 12.46 -12.03
N ASP A 717 -30.37 13.29 -12.57
CA ASP A 717 -31.79 12.96 -12.68
C ASP A 717 -32.03 11.81 -13.68
N GLY A 718 -32.81 10.80 -13.29
CA GLY A 718 -33.39 9.82 -14.22
C GLY A 718 -32.80 8.39 -14.23
N GLN A 719 -31.89 8.04 -13.32
CA GLN A 719 -31.17 6.75 -13.33
C GLN A 719 -31.55 5.79 -12.17
N ALA A 720 -32.68 6.02 -11.49
CA ALA A 720 -33.13 5.22 -10.34
C ALA A 720 -33.24 3.70 -10.63
N HIS A 721 -33.48 3.33 -11.90
CA HIS A 721 -33.56 1.94 -12.31
C HIS A 721 -32.20 1.20 -12.23
N ILE A 722 -31.06 1.86 -12.52
CA ILE A 722 -29.72 1.24 -12.42
C ILE A 722 -29.39 0.95 -10.95
N ALA A 723 -29.68 1.91 -10.07
CA ALA A 723 -29.50 1.73 -8.63
C ALA A 723 -30.35 0.57 -8.09
N SER A 724 -31.60 0.44 -8.56
CA SER A 724 -32.47 -0.68 -8.20
C SER A 724 -31.92 -2.03 -8.68
N VAL A 725 -31.36 -2.11 -9.90
CA VAL A 725 -30.73 -3.34 -10.39
C VAL A 725 -29.48 -3.68 -9.57
N ALA A 726 -28.65 -2.69 -9.24
CA ALA A 726 -27.49 -2.90 -8.39
C ALA A 726 -27.88 -3.44 -7.00
N GLN A 727 -28.95 -2.91 -6.40
CA GLN A 727 -29.48 -3.37 -5.12
C GLN A 727 -30.06 -4.79 -5.20
N ASP A 728 -30.80 -5.12 -6.26
CA ASP A 728 -31.34 -6.47 -6.50
C ASP A 728 -30.21 -7.51 -6.61
N ILE A 729 -29.16 -7.23 -7.39
CA ILE A 729 -28.01 -8.12 -7.52
C ILE A 729 -27.21 -8.18 -6.21
N GLY A 730 -27.07 -7.04 -5.51
CA GLY A 730 -26.43 -6.96 -4.20
C GLY A 730 -27.11 -7.85 -3.16
N GLY A 731 -28.45 -7.84 -3.12
CA GLY A 731 -29.23 -8.72 -2.24
C GLY A 731 -29.12 -10.20 -2.59
N LEU A 732 -28.99 -10.54 -3.88
CA LEU A 732 -28.69 -11.92 -4.28
C LEU A 732 -27.29 -12.33 -3.82
N LEU A 733 -26.27 -11.48 -4.00
CA LEU A 733 -24.90 -11.75 -3.52
C LEU A 733 -24.84 -11.95 -2.00
N GLU A 734 -25.53 -11.11 -1.23
CA GLU A 734 -25.61 -11.25 0.22
C GLU A 734 -26.33 -12.55 0.63
N THR A 735 -27.43 -12.90 -0.04
CA THR A 735 -28.13 -14.16 0.20
C THR A 735 -27.22 -15.36 -0.06
N LEU A 736 -26.42 -15.31 -1.14
CA LEU A 736 -25.43 -16.34 -1.45
C LEU A 736 -24.28 -16.39 -0.44
N ALA A 737 -23.94 -15.25 0.17
CA ALA A 737 -22.87 -15.17 1.15
C ALA A 737 -23.26 -15.80 2.51
N ILE A 738 -24.51 -15.63 2.93
CA ILE A 738 -25.03 -16.11 4.22
C ILE A 738 -25.50 -17.58 4.16
N SER A 739 -25.85 -18.06 2.96
CA SER A 739 -26.38 -19.41 2.76
C SER A 739 -25.26 -20.46 2.58
N ASP A 740 -25.62 -21.75 2.69
CA ASP A 740 -24.69 -22.83 2.35
C ASP A 740 -24.26 -22.72 0.88
N PRO A 741 -22.95 -22.68 0.57
CA PRO A 741 -22.45 -22.63 -0.81
C PRO A 741 -23.01 -23.72 -1.73
N GLN A 742 -23.42 -24.88 -1.19
CA GLN A 742 -24.03 -25.96 -1.97
C GLN A 742 -25.39 -25.58 -2.56
N ASP A 743 -26.13 -24.67 -1.91
CA ASP A 743 -27.44 -24.20 -2.37
C ASP A 743 -27.34 -23.09 -3.44
N MET A 744 -26.14 -22.65 -3.84
CA MET A 744 -25.95 -21.50 -4.74
C MET A 744 -26.74 -21.60 -6.05
N ILE A 745 -26.68 -22.74 -6.75
CA ILE A 745 -27.45 -22.98 -7.99
C ILE A 745 -28.95 -22.87 -7.74
N LYS A 746 -29.42 -23.53 -6.68
CA LYS A 746 -30.83 -23.54 -6.28
C LYS A 746 -31.33 -22.13 -5.93
N LEU A 747 -30.54 -21.34 -5.22
CA LEU A 747 -30.87 -19.97 -4.84
C LEU A 747 -31.00 -19.07 -6.06
N ILE A 748 -30.06 -19.16 -7.01
CA ILE A 748 -30.09 -18.36 -8.23
C ILE A 748 -31.29 -18.77 -9.12
N ILE A 749 -31.54 -20.05 -9.28
CA ILE A 749 -32.69 -20.54 -10.06
C ILE A 749 -34.01 -20.10 -9.41
N ASN A 750 -34.16 -20.27 -8.09
CA ASN A 750 -35.36 -19.81 -7.39
C ASN A 750 -35.53 -18.28 -7.47
N TYR A 751 -34.43 -17.52 -7.46
CA TYR A 751 -34.45 -16.08 -7.68
C TYR A 751 -35.01 -15.74 -9.07
N VAL A 752 -34.57 -16.44 -10.13
CA VAL A 752 -35.12 -16.27 -11.49
C VAL A 752 -36.58 -16.65 -11.54
N LEU A 753 -36.97 -17.80 -10.99
CA LEU A 753 -38.35 -18.28 -10.95
C LEU A 753 -39.30 -17.30 -10.26
N ALA A 754 -38.82 -16.55 -9.26
CA ALA A 754 -39.60 -15.54 -8.56
C ALA A 754 -39.82 -14.25 -9.39
N LYS A 755 -39.09 -14.05 -10.49
CA LYS A 755 -39.22 -12.84 -11.34
C LYS A 755 -40.29 -13.04 -12.43
N PRO A 756 -40.92 -11.94 -12.92
CA PRO A 756 -41.87 -12.02 -14.03
C PRO A 756 -41.25 -12.64 -15.29
N HIS A 757 -41.94 -13.57 -15.94
CA HIS A 757 -41.43 -14.34 -17.09
C HIS A 757 -40.15 -15.15 -16.81
N GLY A 758 -39.77 -15.33 -15.54
CA GLY A 758 -38.55 -16.05 -15.16
C GLY A 758 -38.53 -17.50 -15.61
N MET A 759 -39.69 -18.19 -15.56
CA MET A 759 -39.81 -19.57 -16.04
C MET A 759 -39.61 -19.68 -17.55
N GLU A 760 -40.19 -18.76 -18.33
CA GLU A 760 -40.03 -18.74 -19.80
C GLU A 760 -38.55 -18.56 -20.19
N VAL A 761 -37.83 -17.70 -19.46
CA VAL A 761 -36.39 -17.49 -19.66
C VAL A 761 -35.59 -18.74 -19.29
N LEU A 762 -35.86 -19.33 -18.12
CA LEU A 762 -35.16 -20.52 -17.66
C LEU A 762 -35.42 -21.73 -18.59
N GLU A 763 -36.66 -21.93 -19.00
CA GLU A 763 -37.06 -22.99 -19.93
C GLU A 763 -36.33 -22.84 -21.27
N ALA A 764 -36.28 -21.63 -21.83
CA ALA A 764 -35.57 -21.38 -23.08
C ALA A 764 -34.08 -21.76 -22.99
N TYR A 765 -33.41 -21.43 -21.88
CA TYR A 765 -32.01 -21.82 -21.66
C TYR A 765 -31.84 -23.32 -21.43
N LEU A 766 -32.73 -23.95 -20.68
CA LEU A 766 -32.69 -25.40 -20.45
C LEU A 766 -32.87 -26.17 -21.76
N ILE A 767 -33.87 -25.80 -22.58
CA ILE A 767 -34.12 -26.41 -23.89
C ILE A 767 -32.94 -26.14 -24.83
N GLN A 768 -32.41 -24.92 -24.85
CA GLN A 768 -31.22 -24.58 -25.65
C GLN A 768 -30.05 -25.51 -25.32
N ILE A 769 -29.69 -25.64 -24.04
CA ILE A 769 -28.58 -26.49 -23.60
C ILE A 769 -28.87 -27.96 -23.91
N LEU A 770 -30.06 -28.46 -23.58
CA LEU A 770 -30.44 -29.84 -23.87
C LEU A 770 -30.38 -30.15 -25.37
N SER A 771 -30.71 -29.19 -26.23
CA SER A 771 -30.65 -29.33 -27.69
C SER A 771 -29.23 -29.26 -28.25
N GLU A 772 -28.37 -28.40 -27.68
CA GLU A 772 -26.99 -28.20 -28.14
C GLU A 772 -26.11 -29.43 -27.87
N TYR A 773 -26.39 -30.16 -26.78
CA TYR A 773 -25.64 -31.35 -26.38
C TYR A 773 -26.25 -32.68 -26.85
N ALA A 774 -27.42 -32.64 -27.50
CA ALA A 774 -28.03 -33.84 -28.09
C ALA A 774 -27.39 -34.17 -29.45
N SER A 775 -27.15 -35.45 -29.73
CA SER A 775 -26.60 -35.90 -31.01
C SER A 775 -27.57 -35.77 -32.19
N GLU A 776 -28.87 -35.69 -31.91
CA GLU A 776 -29.96 -35.51 -32.87
C GLU A 776 -30.99 -34.50 -32.32
N PRO A 777 -31.84 -33.90 -33.17
CA PRO A 777 -32.86 -32.94 -32.71
C PRO A 777 -33.79 -33.57 -31.67
N LEU A 778 -34.02 -32.83 -30.59
CA LEU A 778 -34.96 -33.23 -29.55
C LEU A 778 -36.41 -33.27 -30.08
N PRO A 779 -37.29 -34.13 -29.52
CA PRO A 779 -38.72 -34.11 -29.80
C PRO A 779 -39.36 -32.73 -29.58
N GLU A 780 -40.30 -32.32 -30.44
CA GLU A 780 -40.95 -30.99 -30.39
C GLU A 780 -41.81 -30.73 -29.13
N ASP A 781 -42.12 -31.78 -28.34
CA ASP A 781 -43.07 -31.73 -27.21
C ASP A 781 -42.40 -31.56 -25.83
N ILE A 782 -41.11 -31.19 -25.76
CA ILE A 782 -40.41 -31.02 -24.48
C ILE A 782 -40.75 -29.64 -23.90
N ALA A 783 -41.56 -29.63 -22.84
CA ALA A 783 -41.85 -28.45 -22.02
C ALA A 783 -41.38 -28.68 -20.58
N ILE A 784 -40.75 -27.66 -20.00
CA ILE A 784 -40.33 -27.59 -18.60
C ILE A 784 -41.02 -26.36 -18.00
N ASP A 785 -42.15 -26.55 -17.31
CA ASP A 785 -42.94 -25.48 -16.68
C ASP A 785 -43.14 -25.80 -15.19
N GLU A 786 -42.04 -25.76 -14.43
CA GLU A 786 -42.00 -26.18 -13.04
C GLU A 786 -41.62 -25.02 -12.11
N GLN A 787 -42.30 -24.88 -10.98
CA GLN A 787 -42.27 -23.66 -10.17
C GLN A 787 -41.17 -23.64 -9.08
N THR A 788 -40.37 -24.71 -8.96
CA THR A 788 -39.29 -24.78 -7.95
C THR A 788 -38.07 -25.50 -8.50
N TYR A 789 -36.88 -25.17 -7.99
CA TYR A 789 -35.63 -25.84 -8.36
C TYR A 789 -35.72 -27.38 -8.32
N ALA A 790 -36.32 -27.95 -7.28
CA ALA A 790 -36.39 -29.41 -7.12
C ALA A 790 -37.24 -30.08 -8.23
N LEU A 791 -38.32 -29.42 -8.65
CA LEU A 791 -39.18 -29.91 -9.73
C LEU A 791 -38.51 -29.73 -11.10
N VAL A 792 -37.85 -28.59 -11.32
CA VAL A 792 -37.04 -28.36 -12.54
C VAL A 792 -35.93 -29.40 -12.65
N HIS A 793 -35.21 -29.68 -11.55
CA HIS A 793 -34.15 -30.70 -11.52
C HIS A 793 -34.68 -32.09 -11.86
N ALA A 794 -35.81 -32.48 -11.27
CA ALA A 794 -36.46 -33.75 -11.58
C ALA A 794 -36.92 -33.84 -13.05
N ALA A 795 -37.47 -32.74 -13.60
CA ALA A 795 -37.90 -32.68 -15.00
C ALA A 795 -36.71 -32.84 -15.96
N VAL A 796 -35.61 -32.12 -15.74
CA VAL A 796 -34.38 -32.23 -16.56
C VAL A 796 -33.79 -33.64 -16.44
N THR A 797 -33.73 -34.20 -15.23
CA THR A 797 -33.26 -35.57 -15.00
C THR A 797 -34.09 -36.58 -15.78
N ARG A 798 -35.43 -36.44 -15.78
CA ARG A 798 -36.34 -37.29 -16.54
C ARG A 798 -36.10 -37.16 -18.05
N ILE A 799 -35.94 -35.94 -18.56
CA ILE A 799 -35.69 -35.70 -19.99
C ILE A 799 -34.38 -36.37 -20.43
N ILE A 800 -33.31 -36.25 -19.64
CA ILE A 800 -32.03 -36.91 -19.93
C ILE A 800 -32.16 -38.43 -19.85
N SER A 801 -32.87 -38.97 -18.83
CA SER A 801 -33.04 -40.42 -18.69
C SER A 801 -33.88 -41.03 -19.80
N ASP A 802 -34.95 -40.34 -20.22
CA ASP A 802 -35.85 -40.79 -21.27
C ASP A 802 -35.18 -40.76 -22.65
N ASN A 803 -34.15 -39.93 -22.82
CA ASN A 803 -33.40 -39.73 -24.05
C ASN A 803 -31.90 -40.05 -23.89
N SER A 804 -31.53 -41.00 -23.02
CA SER A 804 -30.14 -41.24 -22.65
C SER A 804 -29.22 -41.59 -23.83
N ALA A 805 -29.78 -42.13 -24.91
CA ALA A 805 -29.05 -42.46 -26.13
C ALA A 805 -28.60 -41.23 -26.95
N LEU A 806 -29.19 -40.05 -26.71
CA LEU A 806 -28.86 -38.81 -27.43
C LEU A 806 -27.71 -38.04 -26.78
N TYR A 807 -27.31 -38.40 -25.57
CA TYR A 807 -26.37 -37.65 -24.75
C TYR A 807 -25.06 -38.43 -24.54
N PRO A 808 -23.93 -37.73 -24.38
CA PRO A 808 -22.65 -38.37 -24.07
C PRO A 808 -22.66 -39.01 -22.68
N ASP A 809 -21.86 -40.06 -22.50
CA ASP A 809 -21.68 -40.72 -21.21
C ASP A 809 -21.23 -39.72 -20.12
N GLY A 810 -21.95 -39.69 -18.99
CA GLY A 810 -21.68 -38.78 -17.88
C GLY A 810 -22.39 -37.42 -17.96
N PHE A 811 -23.22 -37.17 -18.98
CA PHE A 811 -24.10 -36.01 -19.03
C PHE A 811 -25.18 -36.08 -17.94
N SER A 812 -25.32 -35.03 -17.14
CA SER A 812 -26.20 -35.01 -15.96
C SER A 812 -27.02 -33.74 -15.86
N ALA A 813 -28.16 -33.83 -15.15
CA ALA A 813 -29.01 -32.67 -14.88
C ALA A 813 -28.26 -31.55 -14.14
N ASP A 814 -27.31 -31.89 -13.27
CA ASP A 814 -26.51 -30.91 -12.53
C ASP A 814 -25.63 -30.06 -13.46
N GLN A 815 -25.07 -30.65 -14.53
CA GLN A 815 -24.31 -29.92 -15.54
C GLN A 815 -25.22 -28.97 -16.34
N VAL A 816 -26.40 -29.44 -16.74
CA VAL A 816 -27.40 -28.62 -17.44
C VAL A 816 -27.83 -27.44 -16.58
N LEU A 817 -28.14 -27.68 -15.31
CA LEU A 817 -28.55 -26.64 -14.37
C LEU A 817 -27.42 -25.65 -14.07
N TYR A 818 -26.17 -26.12 -13.97
CA TYR A 818 -25.01 -25.24 -13.84
C TYR A 818 -24.87 -24.29 -15.03
N LEU A 819 -24.93 -24.82 -16.26
CA LEU A 819 -24.86 -24.02 -17.49
C LEU A 819 -26.06 -23.07 -17.61
N ALA A 820 -27.27 -23.53 -17.30
CA ALA A 820 -28.47 -22.70 -17.29
C ALA A 820 -28.34 -21.58 -16.25
N THR A 821 -27.77 -21.86 -15.08
CA THR A 821 -27.52 -20.85 -14.05
C THR A 821 -26.55 -19.79 -14.53
N GLN A 822 -25.50 -20.15 -15.29
CA GLN A 822 -24.60 -19.16 -15.90
C GLN A 822 -25.35 -18.21 -16.85
N LEU A 823 -26.21 -18.76 -17.73
CA LEU A 823 -27.04 -17.97 -18.65
C LEU A 823 -28.06 -17.11 -17.91
N CYS A 824 -28.64 -17.62 -16.83
CA CYS A 824 -29.51 -16.87 -15.94
C CYS A 824 -28.78 -15.69 -15.28
N ILE A 825 -27.54 -15.85 -14.81
CA ILE A 825 -26.75 -14.74 -14.27
C ILE A 825 -26.50 -13.70 -15.37
N ASP A 826 -26.10 -14.15 -16.57
CA ASP A 826 -25.89 -13.23 -17.70
C ASP A 826 -27.18 -12.44 -18.00
N HIS A 827 -28.34 -13.08 -17.94
CA HIS A 827 -29.65 -12.43 -18.09
C HIS A 827 -29.96 -11.45 -16.95
N ILE A 828 -29.76 -11.84 -15.68
CA ILE A 828 -29.93 -10.96 -14.51
C ILE A 828 -29.06 -9.69 -14.64
N CYS A 829 -27.86 -9.83 -15.21
CA CYS A 829 -26.95 -8.73 -15.43
C CYS A 829 -27.27 -7.90 -16.69
N THR A 830 -28.41 -8.09 -17.34
CA THR A 830 -28.89 -7.21 -18.42
C THR A 830 -29.86 -6.14 -17.90
N PRO A 831 -29.78 -4.90 -18.42
CA PRO A 831 -30.78 -3.88 -18.12
C PRO A 831 -32.17 -4.35 -18.54
N ASN A 832 -33.17 -4.23 -17.66
CA ASN A 832 -34.58 -4.60 -17.92
C ASN A 832 -34.83 -6.11 -18.15
N ALA A 833 -33.96 -6.99 -17.65
CA ALA A 833 -34.03 -8.45 -17.81
C ALA A 833 -35.44 -9.08 -17.69
N PHE A 834 -36.27 -8.56 -16.77
CA PHE A 834 -37.61 -9.09 -16.48
C PHE A 834 -38.74 -8.04 -16.64
N ALA A 835 -38.48 -6.93 -17.34
CA ALA A 835 -39.48 -5.88 -17.55
C ALA A 835 -40.29 -6.09 -18.84
N GLN A 836 -41.56 -5.67 -18.85
CA GLN A 836 -42.36 -5.58 -20.08
C GLN A 836 -41.76 -4.53 -21.03
N SER A 837 -41.82 -4.79 -22.35
CA SER A 837 -41.15 -4.02 -23.40
C SER A 837 -41.42 -2.51 -23.32
N ASN A 838 -40.53 -1.78 -22.64
CA ASN A 838 -40.42 -0.33 -22.76
C ASN A 838 -39.22 -0.01 -23.65
N ASN A 839 -39.44 0.86 -24.62
CA ASN A 839 -38.54 1.21 -25.72
C ASN A 839 -37.26 1.97 -25.32
N THR A 840 -36.78 1.83 -24.09
CA THR A 840 -35.51 2.43 -23.66
C THR A 840 -34.37 1.44 -23.88
N ARG A 841 -33.71 1.53 -25.04
CA ARG A 841 -32.41 0.89 -25.29
C ARG A 841 -31.36 1.58 -24.42
N PHE A 842 -31.15 1.04 -23.22
CA PHE A 842 -29.97 1.32 -22.42
C PHE A 842 -28.90 0.29 -22.73
N THR A 843 -27.83 0.72 -23.37
CA THR A 843 -26.59 -0.06 -23.45
C THR A 843 -25.74 0.30 -22.23
N VAL A 844 -26.03 -0.31 -21.09
CA VAL A 844 -24.95 -0.57 -20.13
C VAL A 844 -24.00 -1.51 -20.85
N GLY A 845 -22.73 -1.15 -20.98
CA GLY A 845 -21.74 -1.93 -21.72
C GLY A 845 -21.47 -3.27 -21.04
N TYR A 846 -22.40 -4.22 -21.13
CA TYR A 846 -22.12 -5.61 -20.86
C TYR A 846 -21.40 -6.17 -22.07
N SER A 847 -20.06 -6.11 -22.05
CA SER A 847 -19.29 -7.03 -22.87
C SER A 847 -19.30 -8.37 -22.13
N PRO A 848 -19.99 -9.41 -22.65
CA PRO A 848 -19.87 -10.76 -22.08
C PRO A 848 -18.39 -11.08 -22.01
N LEU A 849 -17.91 -11.39 -20.80
CA LEU A 849 -16.49 -11.60 -20.56
C LEU A 849 -16.03 -12.78 -21.43
N PRO A 850 -15.18 -12.55 -22.46
CA PRO A 850 -14.84 -13.60 -23.44
C PRO A 850 -14.17 -14.83 -22.81
N PHE A 851 -13.65 -14.66 -21.59
CA PHE A 851 -12.92 -15.64 -20.79
C PHE A 851 -13.76 -16.36 -19.71
N LEU A 852 -15.05 -16.00 -19.52
CA LEU A 852 -15.96 -16.70 -18.62
C LEU A 852 -16.88 -17.70 -19.33
N LYS A 853 -16.68 -17.98 -20.63
CA LYS A 853 -17.44 -19.00 -21.38
C LYS A 853 -17.49 -20.33 -20.60
N PRO A 854 -18.53 -21.16 -20.75
CA PRO A 854 -18.58 -22.46 -20.11
C PRO A 854 -17.37 -23.28 -20.58
N ILE A 855 -16.33 -23.35 -19.77
CA ILE A 855 -15.21 -24.24 -20.02
C ILE A 855 -15.57 -25.56 -19.34
N LEU A 856 -16.21 -26.44 -20.09
CA LEU A 856 -15.66 -27.79 -20.16
C LEU A 856 -14.74 -27.76 -21.39
N PRO A 857 -13.41 -27.70 -21.21
CA PRO A 857 -12.69 -28.87 -20.75
C PRO A 857 -11.72 -28.58 -19.60
N VAL A 858 -11.50 -29.60 -18.77
CA VAL A 858 -10.38 -29.69 -17.82
C VAL A 858 -9.08 -29.56 -18.62
N SER A 859 -8.51 -28.36 -18.73
CA SER A 859 -7.11 -28.21 -19.15
C SER A 859 -6.26 -28.08 -17.89
N PHE A 860 -5.54 -29.16 -17.64
CA PHE A 860 -4.58 -29.30 -16.58
C PHE A 860 -3.56 -28.16 -16.62
N SER A 861 -3.30 -27.54 -15.47
CA SER A 861 -1.95 -27.09 -15.14
C SER A 861 -1.12 -28.38 -15.03
N GLN A 862 -0.68 -28.90 -16.18
CA GLN A 862 0.07 -30.15 -16.25
C GLN A 862 1.45 -29.88 -15.66
N ILE A 863 1.72 -30.49 -14.50
CA ILE A 863 3.08 -30.68 -13.99
C ILE A 863 3.69 -31.74 -14.91
N ASN A 864 4.38 -31.30 -15.98
CA ASN A 864 5.12 -32.08 -16.98
C ASN A 864 4.33 -33.04 -17.91
N SER A 865 4.53 -32.88 -19.23
CA SER A 865 5.13 -33.92 -20.09
C SER A 865 5.43 -33.40 -21.52
N ASN A 866 6.53 -33.87 -22.11
CA ASN A 866 7.00 -33.62 -23.47
C ASN A 866 6.13 -34.30 -24.56
N THR A 867 4.82 -34.08 -24.58
CA THR A 867 3.93 -34.73 -25.55
C THR A 867 2.95 -33.75 -26.19
N ALA A 868 3.16 -33.48 -27.48
CA ALA A 868 2.13 -32.91 -28.34
C ALA A 868 1.12 -34.02 -28.68
N VAL A 869 -0.02 -34.09 -27.99
CA VAL A 869 -1.11 -34.99 -28.37
C VAL A 869 -2.47 -34.28 -28.34
N VAL A 870 -3.07 -34.29 -29.53
CA VAL A 870 -4.47 -34.12 -29.92
C VAL A 870 -5.50 -34.17 -28.79
N SER A 871 -6.32 -33.13 -28.72
CA SER A 871 -7.51 -33.00 -27.88
C SER A 871 -8.52 -34.12 -28.11
N LYS A 872 -8.64 -35.05 -27.16
CA LYS A 872 -9.81 -35.92 -26.97
C LYS A 872 -10.58 -35.42 -25.74
N PHE A 873 -11.88 -35.20 -25.92
CA PHE A 873 -12.81 -34.84 -24.84
C PHE A 873 -12.99 -36.03 -23.88
N ILE A 874 -12.69 -35.83 -22.59
CA ILE A 874 -13.06 -36.72 -21.49
C ILE A 874 -13.84 -35.86 -20.50
N VAL A 875 -15.12 -36.17 -20.28
CA VAL A 875 -15.93 -35.54 -19.22
C VAL A 875 -15.56 -36.22 -17.90
N ALA A 876 -14.49 -35.74 -17.27
CA ALA A 876 -14.16 -36.14 -15.90
C ALA A 876 -14.88 -35.20 -14.93
N THR A 877 -15.70 -35.75 -14.05
CA THR A 877 -16.03 -35.08 -12.78
C THR A 877 -14.71 -34.79 -12.07
N SER A 878 -14.57 -33.57 -11.54
CA SER A 878 -13.33 -33.11 -10.90
C SER A 878 -13.05 -33.90 -9.62
N VAL A 879 -12.39 -35.05 -9.74
CA VAL A 879 -11.67 -35.64 -8.62
C VAL A 879 -10.43 -34.76 -8.42
N PRO A 880 -10.14 -34.27 -7.20
CA PRO A 880 -8.95 -33.47 -6.95
C PRO A 880 -7.71 -34.25 -7.38
N ASN A 881 -6.77 -33.57 -8.04
CA ASN A 881 -5.50 -34.15 -8.50
C ASN A 881 -4.85 -34.95 -7.37
N ARG A 882 -5.00 -36.28 -7.39
CA ARG A 882 -4.12 -37.18 -6.67
C ARG A 882 -2.94 -37.42 -7.60
N ILE A 883 -1.78 -36.98 -7.16
CA ILE A 883 -0.53 -37.34 -7.80
C ILE A 883 -0.32 -38.82 -7.51
N ASP A 884 -0.25 -39.61 -8.57
CA ASP A 884 0.15 -41.01 -8.47
C ASP A 884 1.63 -41.05 -8.04
N PRO A 885 1.96 -41.58 -6.85
CA PRO A 885 3.34 -41.65 -6.39
C PRO A 885 4.22 -42.64 -7.19
N GLU A 886 3.64 -43.46 -8.08
CA GLU A 886 4.39 -44.49 -8.82
C GLU A 886 4.78 -44.12 -10.26
N GLY A 887 4.35 -42.97 -10.79
CA GLY A 887 4.85 -42.47 -12.08
C GLY A 887 4.62 -43.40 -13.28
N ASN A 888 3.59 -44.24 -13.25
CA ASN A 888 3.20 -45.03 -14.42
C ASN A 888 2.20 -44.25 -15.27
N GLU A 889 2.56 -44.05 -16.53
CA GLU A 889 1.70 -43.46 -17.56
C GLU A 889 0.62 -44.46 -17.98
N GLU A 890 -0.63 -44.27 -17.55
CA GLU A 890 -1.83 -44.68 -18.30
C GLU A 890 -2.91 -43.59 -18.27
#